data_AF-A0AAD9YZ90-F1
#
_entry.id   AF-A0AAD9YZ90-F1
#
_cell.length_a   1.000
_cell.length_b   1.000
_cell.length_c   1.000
_cell.angle_alpha   90.00
_cell.angle_beta   90.00
_cell.angle_gamma   90.00
#
_symmetry.space_group_name_H-M   'P 1'
#
loop_
_entity.id
_entity.type
_entity.pdbx_description
1 polymer ?
#
loop_
_entity_poly.entity_id
_entity_poly.type
_entity_poly.pdbx_seq_one_letter_code
_entity_poly.pdbx_strand_id
1 'polypeptide(L)'
;MDTLTTHPSTAQQATAFTSPASLSFPGGAGELTPPSEKDGNPQANGAYQNGQQLQKGVDASSNGNGVTPTTPAATPGDGQGVSGIVPTLQNIVATVNLDCRLDLKTIALHARNAEYNPKRFAAVIMRIRDPKTTALIFASGKMVVTGAKSEDDSKLASRKYARIIQKLGFNAKFTDFKIQNIVGSCDIKFPIRLEGLASRHHMFSSYEPELFPGLIYRMIKPKIVLLIFVSGKIVLTGAKVREEIYQAFEMIYPVLQGMSCLQRSISSSANTDRFPQSLSCHPKVLFFNRGRSLYLGSKSLTSHTLVSTTLSLLSSPRYADTHITLLDAYLPSLDIDPPPTATSDGEHKAYPTNTNTQPQPQTHQNPHAASIDSSRIIRPDYAVPAYARLACAAQQKWRTSLPYSKDNIYKESGVILTAEASGSDYVDTARENTRGLGCRVQALKSREDVAAVMGTGGRGGESGYVNWGSGWTDAAEGMRGTMDMVVERARARGGVVFKRGKVKRLVSEDVGAGKKRAIVGAAMDDGGGVRAELTIVAAGAWSGALVDLRGRAEATAQVMAYVPISPQEAEKLSKMPVMLNLSTGMFVIPPILDPVAGGWVVKVANHSYGYANPTRVAPEGEDIVTSLPAEKFAPIPLRAEKANREFLRKTIPWLGERAFSGTRICWYTDTPSGDFLIDYHPGYEGLFLATGGSGHGFKFLPVLGDKIVEAVEGRLEAELAGLWRWREGVSLPFRGTEDGSRGGRKGMVLDEELRRGSRL
;
A
#
# COMPACT_ATOMS: atom_id res chain seq x y z
N MET A 1 28.00 -17.06 3.26
CA MET A 1 28.44 -15.68 3.55
C MET A 1 27.15 -14.94 3.80
N ASP A 2 26.80 -14.80 5.06
CA ASP A 2 25.40 -14.50 5.42
C ASP A 2 25.26 -13.00 5.57
N THR A 3 24.38 -12.41 4.75
CA THR A 3 24.15 -10.97 4.71
C THR A 3 23.41 -10.52 5.96
N LEU A 4 24.08 -9.71 6.78
CA LEU A 4 23.51 -9.06 7.96
C LEU A 4 22.37 -8.12 7.56
N THR A 5 21.13 -8.51 7.84
CA THR A 5 19.97 -7.61 7.83
C THR A 5 20.12 -6.58 8.96
N THR A 6 20.22 -5.30 8.62
CA THR A 6 20.58 -4.21 9.55
C THR A 6 19.44 -3.69 10.43
N HIS A 7 18.19 -4.05 10.16
CA HIS A 7 17.01 -3.56 10.90
C HIS A 7 16.01 -4.70 11.23
N PRO A 8 15.30 -4.61 12.37
CA PRO A 8 14.37 -5.65 12.81
C PRO A 8 13.01 -5.53 12.09
N SER A 9 12.52 -6.62 11.50
CA SER A 9 11.29 -6.63 10.69
C SER A 9 9.99 -6.87 11.49
N THR A 10 10.10 -7.20 12.78
CA THR A 10 8.94 -7.45 13.66
C THR A 10 9.15 -6.85 15.05
N ALA A 11 8.06 -6.59 15.78
CA ALA A 11 8.13 -6.14 17.18
C ALA A 11 8.96 -7.09 18.07
N GLN A 12 8.88 -8.41 17.84
CA GLN A 12 9.64 -9.41 18.58
C GLN A 12 11.15 -9.34 18.27
N GLN A 13 11.52 -9.08 17.01
CA GLN A 13 12.90 -8.79 16.63
C GLN A 13 13.36 -7.42 17.15
N ALA A 14 12.49 -6.41 17.20
CA ALA A 14 12.82 -5.08 17.73
C ALA A 14 13.12 -5.11 19.24
N THR A 15 12.42 -5.96 20.00
CA THR A 15 12.74 -6.25 21.42
C THR A 15 14.10 -6.95 21.57
N ALA A 16 14.54 -7.74 20.60
CA ALA A 16 15.88 -8.34 20.60
C ALA A 16 16.98 -7.36 20.12
N PHE A 17 16.65 -6.50 19.14
CA PHE A 17 17.53 -5.49 18.55
C PHE A 17 17.92 -4.38 19.53
N THR A 18 17.05 -4.08 20.50
CA THR A 18 17.30 -3.16 21.62
C THR A 18 18.05 -3.79 22.79
N SER A 19 18.44 -5.06 22.71
CA SER A 19 19.33 -5.68 23.71
C SER A 19 20.78 -5.17 23.57
N PRO A 20 21.53 -4.93 24.66
CA PRO A 20 22.96 -4.55 24.57
C PRO A 20 23.90 -5.62 24.00
N ALA A 21 23.38 -6.80 23.62
CA ALA A 21 24.11 -7.80 22.85
C ALA A 21 23.98 -7.59 21.32
N SER A 22 23.14 -6.63 20.89
CA SER A 22 22.99 -6.19 19.51
C SER A 22 24.09 -5.20 19.13
N LEU A 23 24.83 -5.48 18.07
CA LEU A 23 25.87 -4.58 17.53
C LEU A 23 25.29 -3.30 16.89
N SER A 24 23.96 -3.23 16.74
CA SER A 24 23.26 -2.19 15.97
C SER A 24 22.56 -1.13 16.84
N PHE A 25 22.89 -1.03 18.13
CA PHE A 25 22.20 -0.16 19.09
C PHE A 25 22.48 1.35 18.87
N PRO A 26 21.50 2.18 18.47
CA PRO A 26 21.73 3.60 18.23
C PRO A 26 21.81 4.39 19.54
N GLY A 27 22.95 5.03 19.81
CA GLY A 27 23.16 5.91 20.98
C GLY A 27 24.32 5.54 21.90
N GLY A 28 24.99 4.39 21.69
CA GLY A 28 26.08 3.92 22.56
C GLY A 28 27.42 4.68 22.43
N ALA A 29 27.56 5.60 21.47
CA ALA A 29 28.83 6.24 21.13
C ALA A 29 29.37 7.25 22.18
N GLY A 30 28.58 7.61 23.19
CA GLY A 30 28.94 8.65 24.18
C GLY A 30 29.56 8.15 25.50
N GLU A 31 29.51 6.85 25.80
CA GLU A 31 29.88 6.34 27.15
C GLU A 31 30.67 5.01 27.14
N LEU A 32 31.20 4.62 25.97
CA LEU A 32 31.92 3.35 25.75
C LEU A 32 33.30 3.51 25.08
N THR A 33 33.92 4.69 25.17
CA THR A 33 35.35 4.86 24.86
C THR A 33 36.21 4.35 26.03
N PRO A 34 37.14 3.39 25.80
CA PRO A 34 38.27 3.20 26.71
C PRO A 34 39.18 4.43 26.64
N PRO A 35 39.88 4.82 27.72
CA PRO A 35 40.97 5.78 27.61
C PRO A 35 42.05 5.18 26.70
N SER A 36 42.46 5.92 25.68
CA SER A 36 43.50 5.48 24.75
C SER A 36 44.88 5.57 25.38
N GLU A 37 45.62 4.46 25.33
CA GLU A 37 47.06 4.46 25.58
C GLU A 37 47.73 5.28 24.46
N LYS A 38 48.49 6.32 24.85
CA LYS A 38 49.42 7.00 23.95
C LYS A 38 50.83 6.48 24.25
N ASP A 39 51.45 5.86 23.25
CA ASP A 39 52.88 5.59 23.29
C ASP A 39 53.65 6.90 23.41
N GLY A 40 54.47 6.99 24.45
CA GLY A 40 55.44 8.06 24.68
C GLY A 40 56.81 7.45 24.94
N ASN A 41 57.76 7.69 24.04
CA ASN A 41 59.12 7.17 24.14
C ASN A 41 59.86 7.77 25.37
N PRO A 42 60.84 7.08 25.98
CA PRO A 42 61.28 7.39 27.34
C PRO A 42 62.42 8.42 27.39
N GLN A 43 62.39 9.33 28.38
CA GLN A 43 63.61 9.87 29.00
C GLN A 43 63.38 10.57 30.36
N ALA A 44 64.26 10.23 31.31
CA ALA A 44 64.78 11.01 32.45
C ALA A 44 63.86 11.53 33.60
N ASN A 45 64.15 10.98 34.79
CA ASN A 45 64.33 11.64 36.11
C ASN A 45 63.19 12.40 36.82
N GLY A 46 62.95 12.05 38.11
CA GLY A 46 62.49 13.02 39.11
C GLY A 46 61.60 12.52 40.27
N ALA A 47 62.22 11.97 41.32
CA ALA A 47 61.94 12.16 42.76
C ALA A 47 60.49 12.22 43.36
N TYR A 48 60.27 11.45 44.45
CA TYR A 48 59.76 11.84 45.80
C TYR A 48 58.61 12.89 45.97
N GLN A 49 57.68 12.86 46.94
CA GLN A 49 57.22 11.95 48.01
C GLN A 49 56.01 12.60 48.74
N ASN A 50 55.17 11.84 49.47
CA ASN A 50 54.17 12.30 50.48
C ASN A 50 53.02 13.26 50.02
N GLY A 51 51.86 13.31 50.69
CA GLY A 51 51.35 12.47 51.78
C GLY A 51 50.09 13.04 52.47
N GLN A 52 49.67 12.34 53.52
CA GLN A 52 48.75 12.72 54.62
C GLN A 52 47.20 12.64 54.45
N GLN A 53 46.62 12.14 55.54
CA GLN A 53 45.20 11.97 55.86
C GLN A 53 44.70 13.13 56.73
N LEU A 54 43.38 13.24 56.92
CA LEU A 54 42.63 13.63 58.14
C LEU A 54 41.13 13.34 57.83
N GLN A 55 40.30 12.59 58.58
CA GLN A 55 39.75 12.79 59.95
C GLN A 55 39.10 14.18 60.15
N LYS A 56 37.96 14.39 60.81
CA LYS A 56 36.91 13.55 61.46
C LYS A 56 35.70 14.47 61.80
N GLY A 57 34.56 13.93 62.28
CA GLY A 57 33.46 14.72 62.92
C GLY A 57 32.10 14.53 62.23
N VAL A 58 30.96 14.11 62.80
CA VAL A 58 30.41 13.72 64.13
C VAL A 58 29.05 14.42 64.29
N ASP A 59 28.00 13.60 64.25
CA ASP A 59 26.70 13.61 64.96
C ASP A 59 25.97 14.90 65.39
N ALA A 60 24.65 14.89 65.15
CA ALA A 60 23.64 15.51 66.03
C ALA A 60 22.38 14.62 66.07
N SER A 61 21.75 14.51 67.25
CA SER A 61 20.67 13.56 67.55
C SER A 61 19.45 14.22 68.19
N SER A 62 18.26 13.62 68.06
CA SER A 62 17.19 13.69 69.08
C SER A 62 16.10 12.61 68.84
N ASN A 63 15.47 12.17 69.93
CA ASN A 63 14.64 10.95 70.01
C ASN A 63 13.12 11.23 70.09
N GLY A 64 12.30 10.22 69.81
CA GLY A 64 10.86 10.20 70.15
C GLY A 64 10.20 8.82 69.95
N ASN A 65 9.92 8.12 71.05
CA ASN A 65 9.37 6.76 71.20
C ASN A 65 8.33 6.25 70.17
N GLY A 66 8.29 4.93 69.96
CA GLY A 66 7.34 4.26 69.05
C GLY A 66 6.52 3.12 69.69
N VAL A 67 5.69 2.47 68.86
CA VAL A 67 4.92 1.25 69.16
C VAL A 67 4.80 0.41 67.87
N THR A 68 4.85 -0.92 67.99
CA THR A 68 4.43 -1.91 66.96
C THR A 68 3.21 -2.66 67.54
N PRO A 69 2.21 -3.17 66.76
CA PRO A 69 2.45 -4.05 65.59
C PRO A 69 1.43 -4.03 64.41
N THR A 70 1.81 -4.74 63.34
CA THR A 70 0.95 -5.43 62.32
C THR A 70 -0.29 -4.75 61.71
N THR A 71 -0.21 -4.39 60.41
CA THR A 71 -1.11 -4.91 59.34
C THR A 71 -0.43 -4.76 57.95
N PRO A 72 -1.00 -5.20 56.80
CA PRO A 72 -0.25 -5.95 55.80
C PRO A 72 0.44 -5.07 54.74
N ALA A 73 1.17 -5.73 53.83
CA ALA A 73 1.79 -5.09 52.69
C ALA A 73 0.79 -4.26 51.88
N ALA A 74 0.97 -2.94 51.89
CA ALA A 74 0.28 -2.05 50.98
C ALA A 74 0.84 -2.26 49.56
N THR A 75 0.09 -2.97 48.74
CA THR A 75 0.22 -2.91 47.28
C THR A 75 0.18 -1.42 46.88
N PRO A 76 1.21 -0.88 46.19
CA PRO A 76 1.10 0.45 45.60
C PRO A 76 -0.07 0.43 44.61
N GLY A 77 -1.11 1.20 44.93
CA GLY A 77 -2.46 0.97 44.41
C GLY A 77 -2.66 1.33 42.95
N ASP A 78 -3.88 1.08 42.50
CA ASP A 78 -4.41 1.41 41.17
C ASP A 78 -4.22 2.88 40.81
N GLY A 79 -3.09 3.18 40.16
CA GLY A 79 -3.03 4.23 39.16
C GLY A 79 -3.80 3.76 37.92
N GLN A 80 -5.14 3.80 37.97
CA GLN A 80 -5.97 3.64 36.78
C GLN A 80 -5.73 4.81 35.82
N GLY A 81 -4.69 4.67 34.99
CA GLY A 81 -4.46 5.51 33.84
C GLY A 81 -5.65 5.45 32.88
N VAL A 82 -5.80 6.51 32.07
CA VAL A 82 -6.92 6.70 31.14
C VAL A 82 -6.99 5.59 30.08
N SER A 83 -5.90 4.84 29.92
CA SER A 83 -5.80 3.72 28.98
C SER A 83 -6.38 2.38 29.44
N GLY A 84 -6.35 2.09 30.75
CA GLY A 84 -6.60 0.74 31.27
C GLY A 84 -5.60 -0.35 30.85
N ILE A 85 -4.47 0.02 30.20
CA ILE A 85 -3.47 -0.93 29.67
C ILE A 85 -2.12 -0.68 30.35
N VAL A 86 -1.58 -1.69 31.04
CA VAL A 86 -0.28 -1.57 31.73
C VAL A 86 0.86 -2.13 30.86
N PRO A 87 1.88 -1.33 30.51
CA PRO A 87 3.08 -1.81 29.82
C PRO A 87 3.83 -2.91 30.60
N THR A 88 4.24 -3.95 29.90
CA THR A 88 5.01 -5.08 30.45
C THR A 88 6.51 -4.81 30.29
N LEU A 89 7.30 -5.03 31.33
CA LEU A 89 8.76 -4.91 31.26
C LEU A 89 9.34 -6.15 30.57
N GLN A 90 10.09 -5.95 29.48
CA GLN A 90 10.65 -7.03 28.65
C GLN A 90 12.13 -7.26 28.89
N ASN A 91 12.89 -6.19 29.15
CA ASN A 91 14.32 -6.26 29.39
C ASN A 91 14.79 -5.08 30.26
N ILE A 92 15.66 -5.36 31.21
CA ILE A 92 16.33 -4.36 32.05
C ILE A 92 17.85 -4.53 31.90
N VAL A 93 18.50 -3.39 31.68
CA VAL A 93 19.95 -3.26 31.54
C VAL A 93 20.48 -2.55 32.77
N ALA A 94 21.38 -3.21 33.50
CA ALA A 94 22.05 -2.62 34.66
C ALA A 94 23.56 -2.63 34.48
N THR A 95 24.23 -1.66 35.11
CA THR A 95 25.67 -1.68 35.33
C THR A 95 25.97 -1.87 36.81
N VAL A 96 27.07 -2.52 37.10
CA VAL A 96 27.67 -2.59 38.43
C VAL A 96 29.19 -2.51 38.30
N ASN A 97 29.85 -1.99 39.32
CA ASN A 97 31.30 -1.98 39.44
C ASN A 97 31.74 -3.06 40.43
N LEU A 98 32.79 -3.81 40.06
CA LEU A 98 33.40 -4.84 40.89
C LEU A 98 34.62 -4.34 41.68
N ASP A 99 35.05 -3.09 41.45
CA ASP A 99 36.11 -2.40 42.21
C ASP A 99 37.46 -3.15 42.28
N CYS A 100 37.76 -3.92 41.22
CA CYS A 100 39.01 -4.65 41.07
C CYS A 100 39.34 -4.86 39.59
N ARG A 101 40.64 -4.94 39.26
CA ARG A 101 41.09 -5.40 37.94
C ARG A 101 40.87 -6.90 37.79
N LEU A 102 40.45 -7.32 36.59
CA LEU A 102 40.06 -8.70 36.30
C LEU A 102 40.87 -9.26 35.14
N ASP A 103 41.53 -10.41 35.35
CA ASP A 103 42.07 -11.18 34.24
C ASP A 103 40.95 -11.99 33.56
N LEU A 104 40.56 -11.49 32.40
CA LEU A 104 39.51 -12.07 31.57
C LEU A 104 39.86 -13.48 31.05
N LYS A 105 41.15 -13.82 30.89
CA LYS A 105 41.57 -15.17 30.48
C LYS A 105 41.32 -16.16 31.60
N THR A 106 41.78 -15.86 32.82
CA THR A 106 41.54 -16.69 34.00
C THR A 106 40.05 -16.87 34.27
N ILE A 107 39.23 -15.82 34.12
CA ILE A 107 37.77 -15.96 34.26
C ILE A 107 37.20 -16.91 33.19
N ALA A 108 37.57 -16.74 31.91
CA ALA A 108 37.04 -17.57 30.83
C ALA A 108 37.44 -19.06 30.94
N LEU A 109 38.63 -19.37 31.47
CA LEU A 109 39.11 -20.74 31.66
C LEU A 109 38.43 -21.47 32.82
N HIS A 110 38.07 -20.75 33.89
CA HIS A 110 37.57 -21.37 35.14
C HIS A 110 36.06 -21.18 35.39
N ALA A 111 35.42 -20.21 34.73
CA ALA A 111 33.98 -19.98 34.86
C ALA A 111 33.17 -20.87 33.91
N ARG A 112 32.13 -21.52 34.43
CA ARG A 112 31.15 -22.26 33.61
C ARG A 112 30.26 -21.29 32.84
N ASN A 113 30.00 -21.58 31.56
CA ASN A 113 29.21 -20.75 30.64
C ASN A 113 29.78 -19.32 30.46
N ALA A 114 31.12 -19.22 30.36
CA ALA A 114 31.82 -18.01 29.98
C ALA A 114 32.43 -18.15 28.58
N GLU A 115 32.27 -17.10 27.75
CA GLU A 115 32.83 -17.00 26.40
C GLU A 115 33.77 -15.77 26.35
N TYR A 116 34.97 -15.92 25.79
CA TYR A 116 35.91 -14.82 25.63
C TYR A 116 36.68 -14.92 24.31
N ASN A 117 36.59 -13.89 23.48
CA ASN A 117 37.35 -13.75 22.25
C ASN A 117 37.77 -12.29 22.06
N PRO A 118 38.96 -11.89 22.54
CA PRO A 118 39.39 -10.49 22.52
C PRO A 118 39.54 -9.89 21.11
N LYS A 119 39.72 -10.73 20.07
CA LYS A 119 39.74 -10.26 18.67
C LYS A 119 38.34 -9.83 18.18
N ARG A 120 37.27 -10.32 18.81
CA ARG A 120 35.88 -9.99 18.50
C ARG A 120 35.30 -8.95 19.46
N PHE A 121 35.57 -9.08 20.76
CA PHE A 121 35.03 -8.20 21.80
C PHE A 121 35.88 -8.26 23.08
N ALA A 122 36.24 -7.11 23.64
CA ALA A 122 37.17 -6.98 24.76
C ALA A 122 36.53 -7.21 26.16
N ALA A 123 35.59 -8.16 26.27
CA ALA A 123 34.90 -8.52 27.52
C ALA A 123 34.58 -10.01 27.56
N VAL A 124 34.48 -10.58 28.77
CA VAL A 124 33.95 -11.94 28.97
C VAL A 124 32.43 -11.88 28.95
N ILE A 125 31.80 -12.75 28.18
CA ILE A 125 30.36 -12.94 28.15
C ILE A 125 30.03 -14.12 29.07
N MET A 126 29.28 -13.90 30.15
CA MET A 126 28.90 -14.94 31.11
C MET A 126 27.38 -15.06 31.21
N ARG A 127 26.85 -16.28 31.32
CA ARG A 127 25.39 -16.53 31.32
C ARG A 127 24.94 -17.41 32.50
N ILE A 128 23.87 -17.01 33.17
CA ILE A 128 23.17 -17.81 34.20
C ILE A 128 21.72 -18.05 33.82
N ARG A 129 21.15 -19.18 34.27
CA ARG A 129 19.78 -19.61 33.94
C ARG A 129 18.71 -19.01 34.84
N ASP A 130 19.06 -18.68 36.08
CA ASP A 130 18.15 -18.17 37.10
C ASP A 130 18.75 -16.95 37.83
N PRO A 131 18.16 -15.75 37.71
CA PRO A 131 17.24 -15.37 36.64
C PRO A 131 17.99 -15.38 35.29
N LYS A 132 17.28 -15.72 34.20
CA LYS A 132 17.90 -15.94 32.87
C LYS A 132 18.49 -14.64 32.31
N THR A 133 19.80 -14.48 32.46
CA THR A 133 20.50 -13.21 32.17
C THR A 133 21.83 -13.45 31.45
N THR A 134 22.45 -12.38 30.97
CA THR A 134 23.82 -12.38 30.42
C THR A 134 24.57 -11.16 30.94
N ALA A 135 25.78 -11.39 31.44
CA ALA A 135 26.72 -10.36 31.87
C ALA A 135 27.86 -10.19 30.85
N LEU A 136 28.26 -8.94 30.62
CA LEU A 136 29.48 -8.54 29.92
C LEU A 136 30.45 -7.98 30.97
N ILE A 137 31.59 -8.64 31.16
CA ILE A 137 32.55 -8.34 32.22
C ILE A 137 33.85 -7.82 31.60
N PHE A 138 34.22 -6.59 31.95
CA PHE A 138 35.40 -5.89 31.41
C PHE A 138 36.58 -5.99 32.37
N ALA A 139 37.81 -5.92 31.84
CA ALA A 139 39.05 -6.02 32.62
C ALA A 139 39.22 -4.90 33.68
N SER A 140 38.44 -3.82 33.55
CA SER A 140 38.35 -2.71 34.50
C SER A 140 37.51 -3.02 35.76
N GLY A 141 36.79 -4.14 35.80
CA GLY A 141 35.82 -4.43 36.85
C GLY A 141 34.41 -3.90 36.58
N LYS A 142 34.18 -3.10 35.51
CA LYS A 142 32.83 -2.74 35.06
C LYS A 142 32.12 -3.99 34.55
N MET A 143 30.87 -4.20 34.95
CA MET A 143 30.01 -5.28 34.47
C MET A 143 28.65 -4.73 34.02
N VAL A 144 28.19 -5.19 32.85
CA VAL A 144 26.87 -4.86 32.28
C VAL A 144 26.01 -6.12 32.30
N VAL A 145 24.83 -6.07 32.91
CA VAL A 145 23.91 -7.21 33.05
C VAL A 145 22.63 -6.95 32.29
N THR A 146 22.14 -7.96 31.56
CA THR A 146 21.02 -7.87 30.61
C THR A 146 20.13 -9.11 30.66
N GLY A 147 18.88 -8.99 30.20
CA GLY A 147 17.90 -10.08 30.11
C GLY A 147 16.99 -10.24 31.34
N ALA A 148 17.17 -9.43 32.38
CA ALA A 148 16.27 -9.41 33.54
C ALA A 148 14.92 -8.77 33.17
N LYS A 149 13.83 -9.26 33.78
CA LYS A 149 12.46 -8.73 33.59
C LYS A 149 11.99 -7.83 34.73
N SER A 150 12.66 -7.86 35.87
CA SER A 150 12.42 -6.98 37.02
C SER A 150 13.73 -6.37 37.52
N GLU A 151 13.63 -5.25 38.23
CA GLU A 151 14.79 -4.55 38.79
C GLU A 151 15.47 -5.41 39.87
N ASP A 152 14.67 -6.14 40.65
CA ASP A 152 15.13 -7.12 41.64
C ASP A 152 15.85 -8.30 41.00
N ASP A 153 15.34 -8.87 39.90
CA ASP A 153 16.05 -9.91 39.13
C ASP A 153 17.38 -9.39 38.60
N SER A 154 17.42 -8.14 38.12
CA SER A 154 18.63 -7.51 37.60
C SER A 154 19.69 -7.33 38.69
N LYS A 155 19.26 -6.90 39.89
CA LYS A 155 20.11 -6.77 41.08
C LYS A 155 20.57 -8.13 41.61
N LEU A 156 19.68 -9.13 41.65
CA LEU A 156 19.97 -10.51 42.06
C LEU A 156 20.96 -11.17 41.09
N ALA A 157 20.75 -11.04 39.78
CA ALA A 157 21.68 -11.51 38.75
C ALA A 157 23.05 -10.88 38.93
N SER A 158 23.11 -9.55 39.04
CA SER A 158 24.37 -8.81 39.22
C SER A 158 25.13 -9.28 40.46
N ARG A 159 24.43 -9.56 41.57
CA ARG A 159 25.03 -10.15 42.79
C ARG A 159 25.49 -11.60 42.57
N LYS A 160 24.72 -12.43 41.84
CA LYS A 160 25.11 -13.80 41.48
C LYS A 160 26.40 -13.79 40.63
N TYR A 161 26.52 -12.91 39.62
CA TYR A 161 27.76 -12.75 38.84
C TYR A 161 28.94 -12.28 39.68
N ALA A 162 28.77 -11.24 40.50
CA ALA A 162 29.82 -10.77 41.41
C ALA A 162 30.30 -11.90 42.35
N ARG A 163 29.38 -12.72 42.87
CA ARG A 163 29.72 -13.88 43.70
C ARG A 163 30.44 -15.01 42.95
N ILE A 164 30.20 -15.19 41.65
CA ILE A 164 30.98 -16.10 40.81
C ILE A 164 32.42 -15.57 40.69
N ILE A 165 32.61 -14.28 40.38
CA ILE A 165 33.93 -13.66 40.28
C ILE A 165 34.71 -13.74 41.61
N GLN A 166 34.05 -13.52 42.75
CA GLN A 166 34.64 -13.76 44.08
C GLN A 166 35.11 -15.20 44.29
N LYS A 167 34.31 -16.20 43.87
CA LYS A 167 34.67 -17.62 43.98
C LYS A 167 35.83 -18.04 43.07
N LEU A 168 36.17 -17.24 42.07
CA LEU A 168 37.32 -17.44 41.18
C LEU A 168 38.61 -16.79 41.72
N GLY A 169 38.60 -16.25 42.95
CA GLY A 169 39.78 -15.68 43.63
C GLY A 169 39.97 -14.18 43.46
N PHE A 170 39.09 -13.47 42.75
CA PHE A 170 39.17 -12.03 42.60
C PHE A 170 38.51 -11.29 43.79
N ASN A 171 39.13 -10.22 44.27
CA ASN A 171 38.58 -9.37 45.34
C ASN A 171 37.45 -8.43 44.85
N ALA A 172 36.44 -9.01 44.22
CA ALA A 172 35.33 -8.28 43.64
C ALA A 172 34.34 -7.80 44.72
N LYS A 173 34.09 -6.48 44.75
CA LYS A 173 33.02 -5.86 45.55
C LYS A 173 31.74 -5.76 44.71
N PHE A 174 30.68 -5.21 45.31
CA PHE A 174 29.44 -4.89 44.61
C PHE A 174 29.13 -3.42 44.86
N THR A 175 29.60 -2.54 43.98
CA THR A 175 29.43 -1.08 44.08
C THR A 175 28.75 -0.52 42.83
N ASP A 176 28.22 0.70 42.91
CA ASP A 176 27.67 1.44 41.76
C ASP A 176 26.59 0.71 40.94
N PHE A 177 25.76 -0.14 41.57
CA PHE A 177 24.62 -0.75 40.88
C PHE A 177 23.64 0.34 40.41
N LYS A 178 23.46 0.46 39.10
CA LYS A 178 22.60 1.46 38.45
C LYS A 178 21.85 0.83 37.29
N ILE A 179 20.55 1.08 37.20
CA ILE A 179 19.76 0.79 35.99
C ILE A 179 20.14 1.81 34.91
N GLN A 180 20.44 1.33 33.71
CA GLN A 180 20.86 2.15 32.58
C GLN A 180 19.76 2.28 31.52
N ASN A 181 18.99 1.22 31.30
CA ASN A 181 17.85 1.23 30.39
C ASN A 181 16.80 0.18 30.81
N ILE A 182 15.53 0.55 30.71
CA ILE A 182 14.36 -0.31 30.85
C ILE A 182 13.62 -0.30 29.51
N VAL A 183 13.31 -1.50 29.00
CA VAL A 183 12.51 -1.69 27.79
C VAL A 183 11.14 -2.24 28.16
N GLY A 184 10.11 -1.46 27.89
CA GLY A 184 8.71 -1.84 28.04
C GLY A 184 8.07 -2.25 26.71
N SER A 185 6.99 -3.02 26.76
CA SER A 185 6.12 -3.27 25.62
C SER A 185 4.65 -3.35 26.01
N CYS A 186 3.77 -2.85 25.16
CA CYS A 186 2.33 -3.00 25.27
C CYS A 186 1.71 -3.30 23.89
N ASP A 187 0.45 -3.71 23.92
CA ASP A 187 -0.36 -3.95 22.74
C ASP A 187 -1.73 -3.34 23.01
N ILE A 188 -2.05 -2.27 22.27
CA ILE A 188 -3.25 -1.46 22.50
C ILE A 188 -4.52 -2.04 21.86
N LYS A 189 -4.43 -3.23 21.25
CA LYS A 189 -5.56 -4.04 20.74
C LYS A 189 -6.36 -3.42 19.60
N PHE A 190 -5.89 -2.32 19.02
CA PHE A 190 -6.42 -1.74 17.78
C PHE A 190 -5.28 -1.37 16.81
N PRO A 191 -5.50 -1.47 15.49
CA PRO A 191 -4.49 -1.06 14.52
C PRO A 191 -4.34 0.46 14.48
N ILE A 192 -3.12 0.92 14.22
CA ILE A 192 -2.71 2.33 14.21
C ILE A 192 -2.35 2.74 12.79
N ARG A 193 -2.89 3.87 12.31
CA ARG A 193 -2.48 4.47 11.04
C ARG A 193 -1.18 5.25 11.22
N LEU A 194 -0.04 4.59 11.04
CA LEU A 194 1.29 5.17 11.26
C LEU A 194 1.55 6.39 10.36
N GLU A 195 1.03 6.41 9.15
CA GLU A 195 1.13 7.53 8.20
C GLU A 195 0.43 8.78 8.76
N GLY A 196 -0.73 8.61 9.40
CA GLY A 196 -1.49 9.69 10.03
C GLY A 196 -0.79 10.21 11.28
N LEU A 197 -0.18 9.33 12.05
CA LEU A 197 0.67 9.69 13.20
C LEU A 197 1.93 10.44 12.75
N ALA A 198 2.60 9.94 11.71
CA ALA A 198 3.78 10.57 11.11
C ALA A 198 3.49 11.99 10.58
N SER A 199 2.33 12.17 9.94
CA SER A 199 1.90 13.47 9.43
C SER A 199 1.59 14.46 10.55
N ARG A 200 0.77 14.08 11.55
CA ARG A 200 0.37 15.01 12.63
C ARG A 200 1.48 15.28 13.66
N HIS A 201 2.42 14.35 13.84
CA HIS A 201 3.50 14.47 14.83
C HIS A 201 4.89 14.50 14.19
N HIS A 202 5.03 15.00 12.95
CA HIS A 202 6.26 14.95 12.16
C HIS A 202 7.52 15.45 12.88
N MET A 203 7.40 16.43 13.78
CA MET A 203 8.51 16.95 14.60
C MET A 203 9.08 15.93 15.61
N PHE A 204 8.30 14.90 15.96
CA PHE A 204 8.64 13.87 16.93
C PHE A 204 8.74 12.47 16.32
N SER A 205 8.23 12.26 15.10
CA SER A 205 8.12 10.94 14.46
C SER A 205 8.98 10.82 13.20
N SER A 206 9.77 9.74 13.12
CA SER A 206 10.41 9.29 11.89
C SER A 206 9.72 8.00 11.43
N TYR A 207 9.22 7.97 10.19
CA TYR A 207 8.57 6.80 9.61
C TYR A 207 9.00 6.62 8.16
N GLU A 208 9.96 5.72 7.96
CA GLU A 208 10.53 5.35 6.67
C GLU A 208 10.33 3.83 6.53
N PRO A 209 9.15 3.37 6.08
CA PRO A 209 8.77 1.95 6.12
C PRO A 209 9.69 1.04 5.29
N GLU A 210 10.43 1.60 4.33
CA GLU A 210 11.47 0.90 3.56
C GLU A 210 12.73 0.60 4.39
N LEU A 211 13.05 1.42 5.40
CA LEU A 211 14.19 1.20 6.31
C LEU A 211 13.78 0.49 7.61
N PHE A 212 12.58 0.78 8.13
CA PHE A 212 12.07 0.19 9.36
C PHE A 212 10.53 0.13 9.38
N PRO A 213 9.90 -1.05 9.56
CA PRO A 213 8.44 -1.24 9.42
C PRO A 213 7.60 -0.73 10.62
N GLY A 214 8.18 0.11 11.47
CA GLY A 214 7.49 0.78 12.57
C GLY A 214 7.79 2.28 12.56
N LEU A 215 6.93 3.07 13.19
CA LEU A 215 7.16 4.48 13.40
C LEU A 215 8.04 4.68 14.64
N ILE A 216 9.11 5.46 14.51
CA ILE A 216 10.00 5.84 15.60
C ILE A 216 9.51 7.17 16.17
N TYR A 217 8.87 7.16 17.33
CA TYR A 217 8.40 8.35 18.03
C TYR A 217 9.38 8.74 19.14
N ARG A 218 9.87 9.98 19.14
CA ARG A 218 10.85 10.53 20.10
C ARG A 218 10.15 11.49 21.05
N MET A 219 9.86 11.02 22.26
CA MET A 219 9.26 11.83 23.31
C MET A 219 10.35 12.66 24.03
N ILE A 220 10.10 13.96 24.22
CA ILE A 220 11.06 14.87 24.84
C ILE A 220 11.06 14.74 26.38
N LYS A 221 9.87 14.58 26.98
CA LYS A 221 9.68 14.48 28.43
C LYS A 221 8.58 13.45 28.76
N PRO A 222 8.88 12.33 29.45
CA PRO A 222 10.24 11.81 29.72
C PRO A 222 10.96 11.48 28.40
N LYS A 223 12.29 11.33 28.45
CA LYS A 223 13.14 11.17 27.26
C LYS A 223 13.11 9.72 26.74
N ILE A 224 11.98 9.33 26.15
CA ILE A 224 11.67 7.96 25.72
C ILE A 224 11.54 7.88 24.20
N VAL A 225 12.01 6.77 23.62
CA VAL A 225 11.75 6.42 22.22
C VAL A 225 10.74 5.28 22.18
N LEU A 226 9.68 5.46 21.38
CA LEU A 226 8.64 4.46 21.16
C LEU A 226 8.75 3.95 19.71
N LEU A 227 8.72 2.63 19.54
CA LEU A 227 8.59 1.96 18.25
C LEU A 227 7.15 1.48 18.13
N ILE A 228 6.39 2.11 17.24
CA ILE A 228 4.93 1.95 17.12
C ILE A 228 4.63 1.21 15.82
N PHE A 229 3.95 0.06 15.91
CA PHE A 229 3.66 -0.78 14.75
C PHE A 229 2.18 -0.68 14.34
N VAL A 230 1.88 -0.86 13.04
CA VAL A 230 0.51 -0.83 12.49
C VAL A 230 -0.44 -1.76 13.24
N SER A 231 0.07 -2.86 13.80
CA SER A 231 -0.69 -3.86 14.56
C SER A 231 -1.18 -3.41 15.95
N GLY A 232 -0.84 -2.21 16.42
CA GLY A 232 -1.15 -1.76 17.80
C GLY A 232 -0.10 -2.14 18.85
N LYS A 233 0.94 -2.88 18.45
CA LYS A 233 2.08 -3.19 19.32
C LYS A 233 3.01 -1.98 19.43
N ILE A 234 3.51 -1.74 20.64
CA ILE A 234 4.43 -0.64 20.97
C ILE A 234 5.59 -1.18 21.81
N VAL A 235 6.80 -0.76 21.49
CA VAL A 235 8.01 -0.98 22.31
C VAL A 235 8.51 0.38 22.79
N LEU A 236 8.71 0.55 24.10
CA LEU A 236 9.21 1.77 24.73
C LEU A 236 10.63 1.51 25.25
N THR A 237 11.59 2.38 24.94
CA THR A 237 13.00 2.25 25.35
C THR A 237 13.60 3.61 25.71
N GLY A 238 14.58 3.62 26.62
CA GLY A 238 15.29 4.81 27.08
C GLY A 238 14.99 5.22 28.54
N ALA A 239 14.09 4.50 29.22
CA ALA A 239 13.75 4.78 30.62
C ALA A 239 14.85 4.31 31.57
N LYS A 240 15.05 5.05 32.67
CA LYS A 240 15.93 4.66 33.79
C LYS A 240 15.15 4.18 35.00
N VAL A 241 13.90 4.61 35.16
CA VAL A 241 12.96 4.13 36.19
C VAL A 241 11.65 3.68 35.54
N ARG A 242 10.99 2.68 36.11
CA ARG A 242 9.79 2.07 35.50
C ARG A 242 8.62 3.06 35.33
N GLU A 243 8.54 4.07 36.17
CA GLU A 243 7.52 5.12 36.13
C GLU A 243 7.59 5.93 34.82
N GLU A 244 8.77 6.11 34.23
CA GLU A 244 8.92 6.81 32.94
C GLU A 244 8.28 6.04 31.79
N ILE A 245 8.27 4.69 31.82
CA ILE A 245 7.58 3.86 30.83
C ILE A 245 6.06 4.05 30.96
N TYR A 246 5.54 4.07 32.18
CA TYR A 246 4.11 4.25 32.43
C TYR A 246 3.63 5.66 32.05
N GLN A 247 4.38 6.70 32.45
CA GLN A 247 4.10 8.09 32.07
C GLN A 247 4.17 8.31 30.56
N ALA A 248 5.18 7.75 29.88
CA ALA A 248 5.30 7.87 28.42
C ALA A 248 4.15 7.17 27.68
N PHE A 249 3.69 6.02 28.19
CA PHE A 249 2.54 5.34 27.61
C PHE A 249 1.23 6.13 27.82
N GLU A 250 0.96 6.61 29.03
CA GLU A 250 -0.27 7.39 29.31
C GLU A 250 -0.33 8.69 28.50
N MET A 251 0.79 9.36 28.22
CA MET A 251 0.80 10.56 27.38
C MET A 251 0.62 10.28 25.89
N ILE A 252 1.15 9.16 25.37
CA ILE A 252 0.97 8.83 23.95
C ILE A 252 -0.39 8.17 23.68
N TYR A 253 -0.98 7.48 24.66
CA TYR A 253 -2.19 6.69 24.45
C TYR A 253 -3.39 7.48 23.90
N PRO A 254 -3.73 8.69 24.39
CA PRO A 254 -4.80 9.51 23.80
C PRO A 254 -4.53 9.90 22.34
N VAL A 255 -3.27 10.17 21.99
CA VAL A 255 -2.84 10.44 20.61
C VAL A 255 -3.09 9.21 19.73
N LEU A 256 -2.68 8.03 20.19
CA LEU A 256 -2.87 6.78 19.45
C LEU A 256 -4.35 6.38 19.35
N GLN A 257 -5.15 6.67 20.38
CA GLN A 257 -6.59 6.45 20.34
C GLN A 257 -7.28 7.39 19.33
N GLY A 258 -6.81 8.65 19.21
CA GLY A 258 -7.19 9.57 18.13
C GLY A 258 -6.70 9.19 16.73
N MET A 259 -5.87 8.14 16.64
CA MET A 259 -5.39 7.49 15.40
C MET A 259 -5.91 6.05 15.25
N SER A 260 -6.78 5.60 16.15
CA SER A 260 -7.33 4.25 16.16
C SER A 260 -8.35 4.06 15.02
N CYS A 261 -8.42 2.85 14.48
CA CYS A 261 -9.40 2.51 13.44
C CYS A 261 -10.79 2.09 13.99
N LEU A 262 -11.11 2.39 15.26
CA LEU A 262 -12.35 1.94 15.91
C LEU A 262 -13.22 3.10 16.41
N GLN A 263 -14.50 3.06 16.04
CA GLN A 263 -15.54 3.95 16.56
C GLN A 263 -15.67 3.80 18.09
N ARG A 264 -15.85 4.92 18.80
CA ARG A 264 -16.42 4.90 20.15
C ARG A 264 -17.95 4.82 20.06
N SER A 265 -18.55 3.97 20.89
CA SER A 265 -19.98 3.95 21.18
C SER A 265 -20.20 4.31 22.66
N ILE A 266 -21.37 4.86 22.99
CA ILE A 266 -21.84 5.08 24.37
C ILE A 266 -23.27 4.55 24.46
N SER A 267 -23.60 3.96 25.61
CA SER A 267 -24.84 3.20 25.87
C SER A 267 -26.02 4.05 26.34
N SER A 268 -27.16 3.86 25.67
CA SER A 268 -28.55 3.93 26.14
C SER A 268 -28.96 4.84 27.33
N SER A 269 -29.78 5.86 27.03
CA SER A 269 -31.07 6.04 27.71
C SER A 269 -32.08 6.84 26.87
N ALA A 270 -33.24 6.24 26.61
CA ALA A 270 -34.53 6.85 26.27
C ALA A 270 -34.62 7.98 25.19
N ASN A 271 -35.02 7.54 23.99
CA ASN A 271 -36.00 8.17 23.08
C ASN A 271 -35.66 9.49 22.33
N THR A 272 -36.20 9.58 21.10
CA THR A 272 -36.10 10.67 20.10
C THR A 272 -34.73 10.93 19.42
N ASP A 273 -34.73 10.77 18.10
CA ASP A 273 -33.81 11.25 17.05
C ASP A 273 -32.29 10.97 17.05
N ARG A 274 -31.81 10.60 15.83
CA ARG A 274 -30.43 10.57 15.26
C ARG A 274 -29.56 9.31 15.45
N PHE A 275 -29.10 8.78 14.31
CA PHE A 275 -27.88 7.96 14.14
C PHE A 275 -26.65 8.86 13.98
N PRO A 276 -25.43 8.44 14.40
CA PRO A 276 -24.37 8.05 13.43
C PRO A 276 -23.40 6.96 13.99
N GLN A 277 -22.43 6.36 13.27
CA GLN A 277 -22.16 6.06 11.85
C GLN A 277 -21.03 4.98 11.84
N SER A 278 -21.10 3.93 11.00
CA SER A 278 -19.98 2.99 10.73
C SER A 278 -19.64 2.99 9.24
N LEU A 279 -18.41 3.40 8.87
CA LEU A 279 -18.05 3.66 7.47
C LEU A 279 -17.43 2.44 6.76
N SER A 280 -18.03 2.06 5.62
CA SER A 280 -17.62 0.97 4.72
C SER A 280 -17.78 1.41 3.24
N CYS A 281 -17.06 0.80 2.30
CA CYS A 281 -16.78 1.31 0.94
C CYS A 281 -17.74 0.83 -0.21
N HIS A 282 -17.76 1.51 -1.38
CA HIS A 282 -18.34 1.17 -2.73
C HIS A 282 -19.87 1.31 -3.02
N PRO A 283 -20.42 2.07 -4.04
CA PRO A 283 -19.99 2.36 -5.44
C PRO A 283 -20.33 3.82 -5.96
N LYS A 284 -20.76 4.08 -7.24
CA LYS A 284 -20.67 5.40 -7.96
C LYS A 284 -21.79 5.70 -9.02
N VAL A 285 -22.19 6.98 -9.26
CA VAL A 285 -23.18 7.40 -10.32
C VAL A 285 -23.03 8.87 -10.83
N LEU A 286 -23.29 9.16 -12.11
CA LEU A 286 -23.32 10.51 -12.71
C LEU A 286 -24.73 11.15 -12.69
N PHE A 287 -24.85 12.49 -12.50
CA PHE A 287 -26.15 13.17 -12.39
C PHE A 287 -26.25 14.59 -12.98
N PHE A 288 -27.49 15.05 -13.17
CA PHE A 288 -27.81 16.34 -13.80
C PHE A 288 -29.06 17.02 -13.22
N ASN A 289 -28.91 18.06 -12.38
CA ASN A 289 -29.95 19.10 -12.28
C ASN A 289 -29.46 20.45 -11.74
N ARG A 290 -30.25 21.51 -12.01
CA ARG A 290 -29.99 22.91 -11.68
C ARG A 290 -30.08 23.17 -10.17
N GLY A 291 -29.03 23.74 -9.56
CA GLY A 291 -29.16 24.33 -8.21
C GLY A 291 -27.88 24.50 -7.39
N ARG A 292 -27.19 25.65 -7.57
CA ARG A 292 -26.12 26.23 -6.73
C ARG A 292 -24.80 25.44 -6.53
N SER A 293 -23.73 26.21 -6.35
CA SER A 293 -22.32 25.85 -6.63
C SER A 293 -21.49 25.41 -5.40
N LEU A 294 -20.37 24.71 -5.63
CA LEU A 294 -19.09 24.93 -4.92
C LEU A 294 -17.87 24.37 -5.72
N TYR A 295 -16.63 24.72 -5.33
CA TYR A 295 -15.42 24.75 -6.21
C TYR A 295 -14.29 23.72 -5.86
N LEU A 296 -13.13 23.77 -6.54
CA LEU A 296 -12.28 22.59 -6.90
C LEU A 296 -10.74 22.69 -6.70
N GLY A 297 -10.14 21.92 -5.78
CA GLY A 297 -8.68 21.64 -5.66
C GLY A 297 -8.19 20.26 -6.20
N SER A 298 -7.22 19.59 -5.55
CA SER A 298 -6.33 18.56 -6.16
C SER A 298 -6.75 17.07 -6.21
N LYS A 299 -6.66 16.53 -7.44
CA LYS A 299 -6.13 15.20 -7.88
C LYS A 299 -6.47 13.91 -7.10
N SER A 300 -7.47 13.19 -7.58
CA SER A 300 -7.62 11.73 -7.42
C SER A 300 -8.07 11.07 -8.73
N LEU A 301 -7.72 9.79 -8.91
CA LEU A 301 -7.95 9.02 -10.14
C LEU A 301 -9.12 8.04 -10.02
N THR A 302 -9.92 7.92 -11.09
CA THR A 302 -11.12 7.06 -11.16
C THR A 302 -11.13 6.15 -12.41
N SER A 303 -12.29 5.63 -12.81
CA SER A 303 -12.49 4.79 -13.99
C SER A 303 -12.15 5.56 -15.27
N HIS A 304 -11.45 4.92 -16.21
CA HIS A 304 -11.09 5.52 -17.50
C HIS A 304 -12.34 5.92 -18.28
N THR A 305 -13.39 5.09 -18.22
CA THR A 305 -14.70 5.38 -18.84
C THR A 305 -15.29 6.67 -18.29
N LEU A 306 -15.36 6.81 -16.96
CA LEU A 306 -15.92 8.00 -16.30
C LEU A 306 -15.16 9.28 -16.68
N VAL A 307 -13.82 9.28 -16.55
CA VAL A 307 -13.01 10.47 -16.87
C VAL A 307 -13.09 10.81 -18.36
N SER A 308 -13.02 9.81 -19.25
CA SER A 308 -13.08 10.02 -20.70
C SER A 308 -14.44 10.59 -21.12
N THR A 309 -15.57 9.99 -20.68
CA THR A 309 -16.91 10.50 -20.97
C THR A 309 -17.11 11.93 -20.45
N THR A 310 -16.65 12.24 -19.24
CA THR A 310 -16.70 13.62 -18.75
C THR A 310 -15.89 14.57 -19.61
N LEU A 311 -14.67 14.22 -20.02
CA LEU A 311 -13.83 15.09 -20.85
C LEU A 311 -14.54 15.44 -22.18
N SER A 312 -15.17 14.46 -22.82
CA SER A 312 -15.92 14.65 -24.07
C SER A 312 -17.20 15.47 -23.85
N LEU A 313 -17.96 15.24 -22.78
CA LEU A 313 -19.11 16.08 -22.41
C LEU A 313 -18.72 17.54 -22.14
N LEU A 314 -17.59 17.78 -21.47
CA LEU A 314 -17.07 19.12 -21.20
C LEU A 314 -16.49 19.81 -22.43
N SER A 315 -16.15 19.04 -23.47
CA SER A 315 -15.59 19.55 -24.74
C SER A 315 -16.64 19.73 -25.83
N SER A 316 -17.86 19.21 -25.64
CA SER A 316 -18.95 19.30 -26.61
C SER A 316 -19.80 20.56 -26.41
N PRO A 317 -19.93 21.45 -27.42
CA PRO A 317 -20.78 22.64 -27.34
C PRO A 317 -22.25 22.32 -27.06
N ARG A 318 -22.74 21.14 -27.49
CA ARG A 318 -24.12 20.69 -27.27
C ARG A 318 -24.50 20.62 -25.78
N TYR A 319 -23.52 20.40 -24.91
CA TYR A 319 -23.72 20.30 -23.47
C TYR A 319 -23.30 21.57 -22.71
N ALA A 320 -23.02 22.69 -23.38
CA ALA A 320 -22.47 23.90 -22.75
C ALA A 320 -23.25 24.38 -21.51
N ASP A 321 -24.58 24.36 -21.57
CA ASP A 321 -25.47 24.80 -20.49
C ASP A 321 -25.93 23.66 -19.56
N THR A 322 -25.46 22.42 -19.77
CA THR A 322 -25.94 21.24 -19.05
C THR A 322 -25.14 20.99 -17.77
N HIS A 323 -25.81 20.96 -16.61
CA HIS A 323 -25.15 20.92 -15.29
C HIS A 323 -24.68 19.50 -14.89
N ILE A 324 -23.39 19.20 -15.01
CA ILE A 324 -22.82 17.85 -14.85
C ILE A 324 -22.39 17.58 -13.41
N THR A 325 -22.83 16.48 -12.79
CA THR A 325 -22.33 16.01 -11.49
C THR A 325 -21.62 14.67 -11.60
N LEU A 326 -20.33 14.64 -11.30
CA LEU A 326 -19.56 13.40 -11.12
C LEU A 326 -19.63 12.96 -9.66
N LEU A 327 -20.08 11.73 -9.37
CA LEU A 327 -19.98 11.15 -8.03
C LEU A 327 -18.99 9.98 -8.00
N ASP A 328 -18.11 9.99 -7.00
CA ASP A 328 -17.18 8.89 -6.74
C ASP A 328 -16.80 8.82 -5.27
N ALA A 329 -16.66 7.61 -4.71
CA ALA A 329 -16.15 7.45 -3.35
C ALA A 329 -14.71 7.99 -3.17
N TYR A 330 -13.96 8.09 -4.27
CA TYR A 330 -12.56 8.49 -4.30
C TYR A 330 -12.31 9.84 -4.97
N LEU A 331 -13.33 10.58 -5.44
CA LEU A 331 -13.10 11.95 -5.91
C LEU A 331 -12.52 12.80 -4.76
N PRO A 332 -11.63 13.76 -5.05
CA PRO A 332 -10.98 14.53 -4.00
C PRO A 332 -12.01 15.38 -3.23
N SER A 333 -11.86 15.47 -1.91
CA SER A 333 -12.63 16.35 -1.03
C SER A 333 -11.96 17.72 -0.96
N LEU A 334 -12.66 18.78 -1.36
CA LEU A 334 -12.04 20.04 -1.76
C LEU A 334 -12.83 21.24 -1.27
N ASP A 335 -12.23 22.01 -0.37
CA ASP A 335 -12.62 23.38 -0.06
C ASP A 335 -11.68 24.33 -0.84
N ILE A 336 -12.21 25.44 -1.37
CA ILE A 336 -11.40 26.60 -1.77
C ILE A 336 -12.13 27.88 -1.36
N ASP A 337 -11.38 28.79 -0.74
CA ASP A 337 -11.71 30.19 -0.57
C ASP A 337 -12.02 30.91 -1.91
N PRO A 338 -12.79 32.01 -1.88
CA PRO A 338 -13.12 32.76 -3.09
C PRO A 338 -11.88 33.36 -3.78
N PRO A 339 -11.93 33.61 -5.11
CA PRO A 339 -10.85 34.29 -5.80
C PRO A 339 -10.66 35.71 -5.25
N PRO A 340 -9.43 36.27 -5.28
CA PRO A 340 -9.20 37.65 -4.88
C PRO A 340 -10.02 38.58 -5.79
N THR A 341 -10.80 39.46 -5.16
CA THR A 341 -11.56 40.50 -5.86
C THR A 341 -10.62 41.39 -6.65
N ALA A 342 -10.90 41.60 -7.93
CA ALA A 342 -10.11 42.47 -8.78
C ALA A 342 -10.19 43.93 -8.31
N THR A 343 -9.18 44.38 -7.59
CA THR A 343 -8.86 45.81 -7.48
C THR A 343 -8.12 46.22 -8.73
N SER A 344 -8.67 47.19 -9.46
CA SER A 344 -7.95 47.92 -10.49
C SER A 344 -6.72 48.59 -9.87
N ASP A 345 -5.53 48.20 -10.31
CA ASP A 345 -4.43 49.11 -10.62
C ASP A 345 -3.35 48.33 -11.39
N GLY A 346 -2.87 48.93 -12.48
CA GLY A 346 -1.95 48.27 -13.41
C GLY A 346 -0.49 48.48 -13.04
N GLU A 347 0.17 47.44 -12.52
CA GLU A 347 1.64 47.36 -12.50
C GLU A 347 2.10 45.90 -12.68
N HIS A 348 2.82 45.62 -13.76
CA HIS A 348 3.49 44.34 -13.96
C HIS A 348 4.71 44.23 -13.02
N LYS A 349 4.50 43.72 -11.79
CA LYS A 349 5.60 43.26 -10.93
C LYS A 349 5.96 41.81 -11.26
N ALA A 350 7.19 41.61 -11.72
CA ALA A 350 7.75 40.30 -11.99
C ALA A 350 7.86 39.47 -10.70
N TYR A 351 7.46 38.20 -10.76
CA TYR A 351 7.66 37.26 -9.65
C TYR A 351 9.16 36.92 -9.51
N PRO A 352 9.73 36.98 -8.29
CA PRO A 352 11.10 36.53 -8.07
C PRO A 352 11.19 35.01 -8.19
N THR A 353 12.07 34.51 -9.06
CA THR A 353 12.36 33.09 -9.24
C THR A 353 13.16 32.54 -8.05
N ASN A 354 12.47 32.11 -6.99
CA ASN A 354 13.12 31.44 -5.87
C ASN A 354 13.24 29.93 -6.13
N THR A 355 14.46 29.47 -6.39
CA THR A 355 14.79 28.07 -6.69
C THR A 355 15.21 27.31 -5.44
N ASN A 356 14.24 26.81 -4.66
CA ASN A 356 14.32 25.55 -3.86
C ASN A 356 13.13 25.41 -2.89
N THR A 357 11.99 24.93 -3.40
CA THR A 357 11.04 24.01 -2.73
C THR A 357 9.82 23.87 -3.64
N GLN A 358 9.82 22.87 -4.53
CA GLN A 358 8.55 22.44 -5.12
C GLN A 358 7.86 21.50 -4.12
N PRO A 359 6.65 21.83 -3.62
CA PRO A 359 5.85 20.86 -2.89
C PRO A 359 5.50 19.71 -3.85
N GLN A 360 5.96 18.49 -3.55
CA GLN A 360 5.63 17.35 -4.41
C GLN A 360 4.11 17.12 -4.43
N PRO A 361 3.49 16.99 -5.61
CA PRO A 361 2.05 16.78 -5.71
C PRO A 361 1.71 15.34 -5.29
N GLN A 362 1.35 15.14 -4.03
CA GLN A 362 0.86 13.87 -3.52
C GLN A 362 -0.39 13.44 -4.30
N THR A 363 -0.34 12.27 -4.94
CA THR A 363 -1.46 11.77 -5.75
C THR A 363 -2.35 10.84 -4.93
N HIS A 364 -3.60 11.23 -4.72
CA HIS A 364 -4.58 10.37 -4.06
C HIS A 364 -5.14 9.35 -5.07
N GLN A 365 -4.42 8.25 -5.31
CA GLN A 365 -4.89 7.23 -6.26
C GLN A 365 -5.95 6.31 -5.63
N ASN A 366 -6.94 5.87 -6.41
CA ASN A 366 -7.88 4.81 -6.00
C ASN A 366 -7.25 3.41 -6.24
N PRO A 367 -6.79 2.69 -5.20
CA PRO A 367 -6.09 1.41 -5.39
C PRO A 367 -6.98 0.28 -5.94
N HIS A 368 -8.30 0.48 -6.01
CA HIS A 368 -9.27 -0.51 -6.49
C HIS A 368 -9.70 -0.29 -7.96
N ALA A 369 -9.39 0.85 -8.59
CA ALA A 369 -9.78 1.07 -9.97
C ALA A 369 -8.91 0.26 -10.95
N ALA A 370 -9.53 -0.44 -11.89
CA ALA A 370 -8.83 -1.21 -12.93
C ALA A 370 -7.94 -0.35 -13.86
N SER A 371 -8.19 0.95 -13.93
CA SER A 371 -7.36 1.92 -14.66
C SER A 371 -6.04 2.26 -13.97
N ILE A 372 -5.96 2.08 -12.65
CA ILE A 372 -4.81 2.51 -11.85
C ILE A 372 -3.91 1.31 -11.68
N ASP A 373 -2.75 1.37 -12.32
CA ASP A 373 -1.69 0.38 -12.33
C ASP A 373 -0.43 1.06 -12.90
N SER A 374 0.76 0.47 -12.70
CA SER A 374 2.00 1.04 -13.24
C SER A 374 2.08 0.99 -14.76
N SER A 375 1.37 0.07 -15.44
CA SER A 375 1.38 0.01 -16.91
C SER A 375 0.17 -0.65 -17.57
N ARG A 376 -0.16 -0.28 -18.82
CA ARG A 376 -1.22 -0.88 -19.64
C ARG A 376 -0.75 -1.10 -21.09
N ILE A 377 -1.21 -2.19 -21.72
CA ILE A 377 -0.86 -2.54 -23.11
C ILE A 377 -1.74 -1.73 -24.08
N ILE A 378 -1.11 -1.06 -25.05
CA ILE A 378 -1.76 -0.26 -26.10
C ILE A 378 -1.48 -0.95 -27.45
N ARG A 379 -2.52 -1.54 -28.05
CA ARG A 379 -2.42 -2.40 -29.23
C ARG A 379 -3.73 -2.42 -30.04
N PRO A 380 -3.73 -2.37 -31.38
CA PRO A 380 -4.91 -2.55 -32.23
C PRO A 380 -5.18 -4.02 -32.61
N ASP A 381 -4.42 -4.95 -32.05
CA ASP A 381 -4.42 -6.38 -32.33
C ASP A 381 -5.68 -7.14 -31.86
N TYR A 382 -6.79 -6.98 -32.59
CA TYR A 382 -8.09 -7.63 -32.31
C TYR A 382 -8.59 -8.45 -33.51
N ALA A 383 -9.21 -9.60 -33.23
CA ALA A 383 -9.91 -10.40 -34.24
C ALA A 383 -11.19 -9.72 -34.77
N VAL A 384 -11.84 -8.88 -33.97
CA VAL A 384 -13.00 -8.07 -34.39
C VAL A 384 -12.52 -6.78 -35.08
N PRO A 385 -12.83 -6.56 -36.39
CA PRO A 385 -12.29 -5.43 -37.14
C PRO A 385 -12.65 -4.04 -36.59
N ALA A 386 -13.86 -3.90 -36.02
CA ALA A 386 -14.31 -2.65 -35.40
C ALA A 386 -13.39 -2.20 -34.26
N TYR A 387 -13.03 -3.12 -33.36
CA TYR A 387 -12.10 -2.84 -32.27
C TYR A 387 -10.67 -2.59 -32.75
N ALA A 388 -10.24 -3.26 -33.83
CA ALA A 388 -8.94 -2.99 -34.44
C ALA A 388 -8.86 -1.55 -34.97
N ARG A 389 -9.87 -1.09 -35.70
CA ARG A 389 -9.98 0.32 -36.15
C ARG A 389 -10.03 1.30 -34.99
N LEU A 390 -10.91 1.09 -34.01
CA LEU A 390 -11.08 1.98 -32.86
C LEU A 390 -9.79 2.06 -32.01
N ALA A 391 -9.08 0.95 -31.84
CA ALA A 391 -7.82 0.92 -31.09
C ALA A 391 -6.66 1.52 -31.87
N CYS A 392 -6.66 1.44 -33.21
CA CYS A 392 -5.71 2.15 -34.06
C CYS A 392 -5.90 3.67 -33.93
N ALA A 393 -7.14 4.16 -33.94
CA ALA A 393 -7.45 5.57 -33.69
C ALA A 393 -7.04 6.01 -32.26
N ALA A 394 -7.29 5.17 -31.25
CA ALA A 394 -6.84 5.42 -29.89
C ALA A 394 -5.30 5.51 -29.79
N GLN A 395 -4.60 4.54 -30.38
CA GLN A 395 -3.13 4.49 -30.42
C GLN A 395 -2.53 5.72 -31.11
N GLN A 396 -3.18 6.24 -32.15
CA GLN A 396 -2.73 7.48 -32.78
C GLN A 396 -2.83 8.68 -31.82
N LYS A 397 -3.92 8.81 -31.04
CA LYS A 397 -3.97 9.84 -29.97
C LYS A 397 -2.91 9.60 -28.88
N TRP A 398 -2.59 8.35 -28.52
CA TRP A 398 -1.46 8.06 -27.60
C TRP A 398 -0.10 8.53 -28.14
N ARG A 399 0.12 8.53 -29.46
CA ARG A 399 1.35 9.06 -30.08
C ARG A 399 1.40 10.59 -30.16
N THR A 400 0.28 11.24 -30.50
CA THR A 400 0.31 12.63 -30.98
C THR A 400 -0.38 13.66 -30.09
N SER A 401 -1.23 13.22 -29.17
CA SER A 401 -2.10 14.11 -28.39
C SER A 401 -1.63 14.23 -26.96
N LEU A 402 -1.35 15.46 -26.51
CA LEU A 402 -1.21 15.74 -25.07
C LEU A 402 -2.51 15.37 -24.35
N PRO A 403 -2.44 14.82 -23.12
CA PRO A 403 -1.24 14.56 -22.31
C PRO A 403 -0.52 13.26 -22.67
N TYR A 404 -1.15 12.38 -23.45
CA TYR A 404 -0.71 11.00 -23.71
C TYR A 404 0.64 10.92 -24.43
N SER A 405 0.93 11.89 -25.29
CA SER A 405 2.18 12.02 -26.04
C SER A 405 3.31 12.72 -25.28
N LYS A 406 3.16 13.01 -23.98
CA LYS A 406 4.29 13.50 -23.18
C LYS A 406 5.38 12.43 -23.09
N ASP A 407 6.64 12.88 -23.04
CA ASP A 407 7.80 12.01 -22.98
C ASP A 407 7.64 10.89 -21.93
N ASN A 408 7.97 9.68 -22.35
CA ASN A 408 7.90 8.45 -21.55
C ASN A 408 6.50 7.96 -21.12
N ILE A 409 5.38 8.63 -21.45
CA ILE A 409 4.05 8.11 -21.12
C ILE A 409 3.67 6.92 -22.00
N TYR A 410 3.71 7.05 -23.34
CA TYR A 410 3.50 5.93 -24.27
C TYR A 410 4.83 5.47 -24.88
N LYS A 411 5.05 4.15 -24.96
CA LYS A 411 6.30 3.51 -25.38
C LYS A 411 6.04 2.42 -26.41
N GLU A 412 6.57 2.59 -27.62
CA GLU A 412 6.41 1.66 -28.74
C GLU A 412 7.48 0.54 -28.72
N SER A 413 7.45 -0.30 -27.67
CA SER A 413 8.36 -1.45 -27.54
C SER A 413 8.10 -2.58 -28.53
N GLY A 414 6.99 -2.54 -29.26
CA GLY A 414 6.36 -3.69 -29.88
C GLY A 414 5.48 -4.47 -28.91
N VAL A 415 4.53 -5.24 -29.47
CA VAL A 415 3.77 -6.29 -28.77
C VAL A 415 3.89 -7.58 -29.55
N ILE A 416 4.45 -8.61 -28.92
CA ILE A 416 4.41 -10.00 -29.36
C ILE A 416 3.09 -10.62 -28.91
N LEU A 417 2.37 -11.21 -29.85
CA LEU A 417 1.11 -11.92 -29.62
C LEU A 417 1.28 -13.37 -30.08
N THR A 418 1.10 -14.32 -29.16
CA THR A 418 1.28 -15.76 -29.42
C THR A 418 0.11 -16.59 -28.93
N ALA A 419 0.06 -17.82 -29.43
CA ALA A 419 -0.79 -18.89 -28.95
C ALA A 419 0.02 -20.20 -28.84
N GLU A 420 -0.55 -21.18 -28.16
CA GLU A 420 -0.23 -22.60 -28.39
C GLU A 420 -1.05 -23.08 -29.61
N ALA A 421 -0.71 -24.25 -30.18
CA ALA A 421 -1.38 -24.79 -31.38
C ALA A 421 -2.93 -24.89 -31.33
N SER A 422 -3.56 -24.83 -30.15
CA SER A 422 -5.03 -24.87 -29.96
C SER A 422 -5.67 -23.49 -29.71
N GLY A 423 -5.11 -22.40 -30.24
CA GLY A 423 -5.64 -21.04 -30.06
C GLY A 423 -5.26 -20.04 -31.15
N SER A 424 -4.96 -20.53 -32.36
CA SER A 424 -4.47 -19.74 -33.50
C SER A 424 -5.48 -18.71 -34.01
N ASP A 425 -6.75 -19.07 -34.13
CA ASP A 425 -7.72 -18.36 -34.98
C ASP A 425 -7.88 -16.88 -34.59
N TYR A 426 -7.90 -16.56 -33.28
CA TYR A 426 -7.93 -15.17 -32.83
C TYR A 426 -6.64 -14.42 -33.19
N VAL A 427 -5.47 -15.05 -33.00
CA VAL A 427 -4.15 -14.46 -33.26
C VAL A 427 -3.96 -14.23 -34.75
N ASP A 428 -4.31 -15.20 -35.60
CA ASP A 428 -4.23 -15.08 -37.06
C ASP A 428 -5.21 -14.01 -37.59
N THR A 429 -6.47 -14.00 -37.13
CA THR A 429 -7.43 -12.95 -37.51
C THR A 429 -6.97 -11.56 -37.05
N ALA A 430 -6.42 -11.44 -35.84
CA ALA A 430 -5.85 -10.18 -35.34
C ALA A 430 -4.63 -9.72 -36.15
N ARG A 431 -3.78 -10.64 -36.59
CA ARG A 431 -2.64 -10.37 -37.49
C ARG A 431 -3.12 -9.85 -38.84
N GLU A 432 -4.17 -10.43 -39.40
CA GLU A 432 -4.72 -10.02 -40.70
C GLU A 432 -5.38 -8.65 -40.63
N ASN A 433 -6.19 -8.40 -39.60
CA ASN A 433 -6.78 -7.08 -39.35
C ASN A 433 -5.70 -5.99 -39.19
N THR A 434 -4.67 -6.24 -38.37
CA THR A 434 -3.61 -5.25 -38.15
C THR A 434 -2.72 -5.03 -39.37
N ARG A 435 -2.44 -6.08 -40.15
CA ARG A 435 -1.80 -5.94 -41.48
C ARG A 435 -2.66 -5.09 -42.42
N GLY A 436 -3.98 -5.31 -42.44
CA GLY A 436 -4.93 -4.51 -43.24
C GLY A 436 -5.01 -3.03 -42.83
N LEU A 437 -4.71 -2.73 -41.56
CA LEU A 437 -4.58 -1.36 -41.04
C LEU A 437 -3.18 -0.74 -41.26
N GLY A 438 -2.29 -1.40 -42.02
CA GLY A 438 -0.94 -0.90 -42.28
C GLY A 438 0.02 -0.96 -41.09
N CYS A 439 -0.27 -1.75 -40.05
CA CYS A 439 0.62 -1.89 -38.90
C CYS A 439 1.91 -2.63 -39.27
N ARG A 440 3.02 -2.30 -38.58
CA ARG A 440 4.33 -2.92 -38.75
C ARG A 440 4.36 -4.33 -38.14
N VAL A 441 3.80 -5.30 -38.85
CA VAL A 441 3.62 -6.69 -38.38
C VAL A 441 4.68 -7.62 -38.97
N GLN A 442 5.30 -8.43 -38.12
CA GLN A 442 6.25 -9.49 -38.48
C GLN A 442 5.77 -10.83 -37.93
N ALA A 443 5.61 -11.84 -38.79
CA ALA A 443 5.24 -13.19 -38.37
C ALA A 443 6.40 -13.89 -37.63
N LEU A 444 6.05 -14.68 -36.61
CA LEU A 444 6.98 -15.50 -35.81
C LEU A 444 6.51 -16.95 -35.97
N LYS A 445 7.23 -17.73 -36.79
CA LYS A 445 6.80 -19.07 -37.23
C LYS A 445 7.24 -20.17 -36.27
N SER A 446 8.24 -19.90 -35.43
CA SER A 446 8.88 -20.85 -34.54
C SER A 446 9.09 -20.30 -33.13
N ARG A 447 9.37 -21.21 -32.19
CA ARG A 447 9.74 -20.91 -30.81
C ARG A 447 11.03 -20.08 -30.75
N GLU A 448 11.89 -20.26 -31.73
CA GLU A 448 13.18 -19.62 -31.92
C GLU A 448 12.99 -18.17 -32.40
N ASP A 449 12.07 -17.91 -33.35
CA ASP A 449 11.69 -16.55 -33.76
C ASP A 449 11.16 -15.74 -32.57
N VAL A 450 10.28 -16.35 -31.77
CA VAL A 450 9.71 -15.72 -30.57
C VAL A 450 10.80 -15.41 -29.54
N ALA A 451 11.74 -16.32 -29.32
CA ALA A 451 12.85 -16.10 -28.39
C ALA A 451 13.83 -15.02 -28.87
N ALA A 452 14.12 -14.97 -30.17
CA ALA A 452 14.98 -13.96 -30.79
C ALA A 452 14.39 -12.55 -30.65
N VAL A 453 13.08 -12.39 -30.92
CA VAL A 453 12.39 -11.09 -30.81
C VAL A 453 12.16 -10.68 -29.35
N MET A 454 12.02 -11.62 -28.42
CA MET A 454 12.00 -11.32 -26.98
C MET A 454 13.34 -10.76 -26.47
N GLY A 455 14.48 -11.30 -26.94
CA GLY A 455 15.81 -10.87 -26.49
C GLY A 455 16.16 -11.24 -25.03
N THR A 456 15.31 -12.01 -24.36
CA THR A 456 15.43 -12.36 -22.93
C THR A 456 15.97 -13.76 -22.67
N GLY A 457 16.42 -14.48 -23.71
CA GLY A 457 16.79 -15.91 -23.61
C GLY A 457 15.61 -16.83 -23.27
N GLY A 458 14.39 -16.31 -23.29
CA GLY A 458 13.14 -17.03 -23.05
C GLY A 458 12.08 -16.68 -24.10
N ARG A 459 10.90 -17.30 -23.99
CA ARG A 459 9.76 -17.15 -24.91
C ARG A 459 8.42 -17.37 -24.20
N GLY A 460 7.34 -16.91 -24.83
CA GLY A 460 5.97 -17.27 -24.45
C GLY A 460 5.19 -17.70 -25.70
N GLY A 461 4.62 -18.90 -25.70
CA GLY A 461 3.96 -19.51 -26.87
C GLY A 461 4.91 -20.18 -27.86
N GLU A 462 4.32 -20.77 -28.90
CA GLU A 462 5.03 -21.54 -29.92
C GLU A 462 5.24 -20.76 -31.22
N SER A 463 4.25 -19.97 -31.62
CA SER A 463 4.24 -19.14 -32.82
C SER A 463 3.26 -17.98 -32.65
N GLY A 464 3.27 -17.05 -33.61
CA GLY A 464 2.38 -15.89 -33.62
C GLY A 464 2.95 -14.76 -34.46
N TYR A 465 2.97 -13.54 -33.92
CA TYR A 465 3.57 -12.39 -34.59
C TYR A 465 3.99 -11.30 -33.59
N VAL A 466 4.79 -10.34 -34.04
CA VAL A 466 5.06 -9.08 -33.34
C VAL A 466 4.48 -7.90 -34.13
N ASN A 467 3.82 -6.99 -33.44
CA ASN A 467 3.39 -5.70 -33.98
C ASN A 467 4.28 -4.60 -33.41
N TRP A 468 5.22 -4.13 -34.23
CA TRP A 468 6.17 -3.07 -33.90
C TRP A 468 5.52 -1.66 -33.88
N GLY A 469 4.26 -1.52 -34.27
CA GLY A 469 3.47 -0.31 -34.03
C GLY A 469 2.83 -0.26 -32.63
N SER A 470 2.88 -1.35 -31.87
CA SER A 470 2.23 -1.46 -30.56
C SER A 470 3.20 -1.32 -29.39
N GLY A 471 2.68 -1.22 -28.18
CA GLY A 471 3.50 -1.20 -26.98
C GLY A 471 2.68 -1.04 -25.71
N TRP A 472 3.14 -0.17 -24.83
CA TRP A 472 2.54 0.03 -23.51
C TRP A 472 2.65 1.48 -23.04
N THR A 473 1.90 1.82 -21.99
CA THR A 473 1.90 3.16 -21.40
C THR A 473 1.95 3.11 -19.88
N ASP A 474 2.51 4.14 -19.25
CA ASP A 474 2.27 4.48 -17.85
C ASP A 474 0.78 4.85 -17.69
N ALA A 475 0.05 3.97 -17.02
CA ALA A 475 -1.40 4.09 -16.92
C ALA A 475 -1.84 5.11 -15.85
N ALA A 476 -1.02 5.31 -14.81
CA ALA A 476 -1.28 6.32 -13.79
C ALA A 476 -1.10 7.73 -14.37
N GLU A 477 -0.03 7.94 -15.14
CA GLU A 477 0.24 9.23 -15.80
C GLU A 477 -0.76 9.55 -16.92
N GLY A 478 -1.13 8.57 -17.75
CA GLY A 478 -2.20 8.75 -18.73
C GLY A 478 -3.52 9.20 -18.09
N MET A 479 -3.94 8.53 -17.02
CA MET A 479 -5.14 8.90 -16.25
C MET A 479 -5.01 10.26 -15.55
N ARG A 480 -3.83 10.59 -15.01
CA ARG A 480 -3.54 11.89 -14.37
C ARG A 480 -3.69 13.03 -15.35
N GLY A 481 -3.12 12.88 -16.54
CA GLY A 481 -3.29 13.84 -17.61
C GLY A 481 -4.76 14.05 -18.00
N THR A 482 -5.53 12.99 -18.25
CA THR A 482 -6.95 13.13 -18.64
C THR A 482 -7.77 13.80 -17.52
N MET A 483 -7.49 13.47 -16.25
CA MET A 483 -8.18 14.09 -15.11
C MET A 483 -7.81 15.57 -14.96
N ASP A 484 -6.55 15.95 -15.19
CA ASP A 484 -6.13 17.36 -15.20
C ASP A 484 -6.89 18.15 -16.28
N MET A 485 -7.06 17.60 -17.50
CA MET A 485 -7.89 18.22 -18.55
C MET A 485 -9.37 18.35 -18.15
N VAL A 486 -9.94 17.34 -17.46
CA VAL A 486 -11.32 17.39 -16.96
C VAL A 486 -11.48 18.52 -15.95
N VAL A 487 -10.55 18.69 -15.01
CA VAL A 487 -10.57 19.77 -14.02
C VAL A 487 -10.39 21.14 -14.69
N GLU A 488 -9.49 21.27 -15.66
CA GLU A 488 -9.28 22.49 -16.44
C GLU A 488 -10.56 22.93 -17.17
N ARG A 489 -11.18 22.01 -17.93
CA ARG A 489 -12.42 22.31 -18.68
C ARG A 489 -13.62 22.55 -17.76
N ALA A 490 -13.71 21.85 -16.64
CA ALA A 490 -14.75 22.11 -15.64
C ALA A 490 -14.63 23.51 -15.02
N ARG A 491 -13.41 23.96 -14.72
CA ARG A 491 -13.14 25.32 -14.22
C ARG A 491 -13.44 26.40 -15.26
N ALA A 492 -13.03 26.19 -16.51
CA ALA A 492 -13.25 27.15 -17.59
C ALA A 492 -14.73 27.35 -17.96
N ARG A 493 -15.53 26.28 -17.86
CA ARG A 493 -16.94 26.26 -18.26
C ARG A 493 -17.91 26.57 -17.12
N GLY A 494 -17.60 26.15 -15.89
CA GLY A 494 -18.57 26.14 -14.79
C GLY A 494 -19.68 25.10 -14.98
N GLY A 495 -20.64 25.06 -14.05
CA GLY A 495 -21.76 24.10 -14.11
C GLY A 495 -21.36 22.62 -13.93
N VAL A 496 -20.21 22.36 -13.30
CA VAL A 496 -19.72 21.00 -13.03
C VAL A 496 -19.50 20.82 -11.53
N VAL A 497 -20.07 19.77 -10.95
CA VAL A 497 -19.92 19.39 -9.54
C VAL A 497 -19.18 18.07 -9.43
N PHE A 498 -18.13 18.05 -8.62
CA PHE A 498 -17.42 16.83 -8.25
C PHE A 498 -17.80 16.47 -6.83
N LYS A 499 -18.65 15.47 -6.69
CA LYS A 499 -19.17 15.02 -5.41
C LYS A 499 -18.39 13.78 -4.97
N ARG A 500 -17.93 13.76 -3.72
CA ARG A 500 -17.37 12.56 -3.10
C ARG A 500 -18.47 11.80 -2.38
N GLY A 501 -18.61 10.50 -2.62
CA GLY A 501 -19.63 9.69 -1.95
C GLY A 501 -19.89 8.33 -2.60
N LYS A 502 -20.54 7.44 -1.86
CA LYS A 502 -20.76 6.03 -2.21
C LYS A 502 -22.24 5.79 -2.53
N VAL A 503 -22.58 5.45 -3.78
CA VAL A 503 -23.98 5.28 -4.21
C VAL A 503 -24.60 3.96 -3.76
N LYS A 504 -25.36 3.97 -2.68
CA LYS A 504 -26.08 2.79 -2.19
C LYS A 504 -27.02 2.17 -3.22
N ARG A 505 -27.75 2.96 -4.02
CA ARG A 505 -28.73 2.48 -5.02
C ARG A 505 -29.16 3.58 -5.99
N LEU A 506 -29.63 3.19 -7.17
CA LEU A 506 -30.41 4.08 -8.04
C LEU A 506 -31.75 4.48 -7.37
N VAL A 507 -32.29 5.63 -7.77
CA VAL A 507 -33.60 6.14 -7.35
C VAL A 507 -34.49 6.15 -8.58
N SER A 508 -35.53 5.32 -8.55
CA SER A 508 -36.58 5.27 -9.56
C SER A 508 -37.82 6.03 -9.10
N GLU A 509 -38.53 6.64 -10.05
CA GLU A 509 -39.89 7.17 -9.90
C GLU A 509 -40.81 6.50 -10.94
N ASP A 510 -42.07 6.26 -10.57
CA ASP A 510 -43.06 5.66 -11.47
C ASP A 510 -43.64 6.72 -12.41
N VAL A 511 -43.55 6.48 -13.72
CA VAL A 511 -43.93 7.47 -14.76
C VAL A 511 -45.43 7.34 -15.15
N GLY A 512 -46.25 6.86 -14.21
CA GLY A 512 -47.67 6.54 -14.42
C GLY A 512 -47.93 5.12 -14.94
N ALA A 513 -49.20 4.72 -14.91
CA ALA A 513 -49.63 3.36 -15.23
C ALA A 513 -49.25 2.95 -16.67
N GLY A 514 -48.52 1.85 -16.80
CA GLY A 514 -48.14 1.26 -18.10
C GLY A 514 -46.87 1.81 -18.76
N LYS A 515 -46.14 2.74 -18.11
CA LYS A 515 -44.84 3.24 -18.62
C LYS A 515 -43.65 2.57 -17.93
N LYS A 516 -42.47 2.70 -18.55
CA LYS A 516 -41.18 2.35 -17.92
C LYS A 516 -41.00 3.17 -16.64
N ARG A 517 -40.29 2.63 -15.64
CA ARG A 517 -39.83 3.41 -14.48
C ARG A 517 -38.75 4.40 -14.95
N ALA A 518 -38.69 5.61 -14.41
CA ALA A 518 -37.62 6.56 -14.71
C ALA A 518 -36.55 6.52 -13.62
N ILE A 519 -35.26 6.47 -13.98
CA ILE A 519 -34.17 6.72 -13.03
C ILE A 519 -33.92 8.21 -12.93
N VAL A 520 -34.34 8.79 -11.82
CA VAL A 520 -34.30 10.23 -11.56
C VAL A 520 -33.10 10.67 -10.70
N GLY A 521 -32.19 9.75 -10.41
CA GLY A 521 -31.07 9.97 -9.50
C GLY A 521 -30.59 8.69 -8.81
N ALA A 522 -29.85 8.88 -7.72
CA ALA A 522 -29.36 7.78 -6.89
C ALA A 522 -29.07 8.28 -5.47
N ALA A 523 -29.23 7.37 -4.50
CA ALA A 523 -29.03 7.62 -3.09
C ALA A 523 -27.64 7.13 -2.66
N MET A 524 -27.00 7.88 -1.79
CA MET A 524 -25.69 7.57 -1.21
C MET A 524 -25.84 6.79 0.11
N ASP A 525 -24.74 6.26 0.63
CA ASP A 525 -24.71 5.51 1.90
C ASP A 525 -24.81 6.40 3.14
N ASP A 526 -24.28 7.62 3.07
CA ASP A 526 -24.35 8.67 4.07
C ASP A 526 -25.77 9.28 4.25
N GLY A 527 -26.74 8.83 3.46
CA GLY A 527 -28.12 9.33 3.44
C GLY A 527 -28.36 10.48 2.48
N GLY A 528 -27.32 11.04 1.86
CA GLY A 528 -27.44 12.02 0.79
C GLY A 528 -27.87 11.39 -0.54
N GLY A 529 -27.98 12.24 -1.57
CA GLY A 529 -28.28 11.80 -2.93
C GLY A 529 -27.97 12.89 -3.95
N VAL A 530 -28.31 12.63 -5.21
CA VAL A 530 -28.34 13.63 -6.28
C VAL A 530 -29.45 13.22 -7.26
N ARG A 531 -30.10 14.19 -7.91
CA ARG A 531 -31.12 13.99 -8.95
C ARG A 531 -30.56 14.24 -10.35
N ALA A 532 -31.10 13.53 -11.33
CA ALA A 532 -30.71 13.59 -12.74
C ALA A 532 -31.90 13.40 -13.69
N GLU A 533 -31.85 14.07 -14.84
CA GLU A 533 -32.64 13.69 -16.02
C GLU A 533 -32.01 12.49 -16.76
N LEU A 534 -30.68 12.43 -16.78
CA LEU A 534 -29.90 11.31 -17.33
C LEU A 534 -28.87 10.81 -16.32
N THR A 535 -28.96 9.53 -16.00
CA THR A 535 -28.08 8.82 -15.08
C THR A 535 -27.14 7.91 -15.86
N ILE A 536 -25.83 8.21 -15.87
CA ILE A 536 -24.81 7.37 -16.54
C ILE A 536 -24.11 6.48 -15.50
N VAL A 537 -24.25 5.15 -15.64
CA VAL A 537 -23.58 4.16 -14.78
C VAL A 537 -22.25 3.73 -15.40
N ALA A 538 -21.18 4.46 -15.05
CA ALA A 538 -19.79 4.17 -15.42
C ALA A 538 -18.98 3.50 -14.28
N ALA A 539 -19.64 2.68 -13.46
CA ALA A 539 -19.09 2.11 -12.22
C ALA A 539 -18.10 0.93 -12.41
N GLY A 540 -17.87 0.48 -13.65
CA GLY A 540 -16.99 -0.64 -13.96
C GLY A 540 -17.46 -1.93 -13.28
N ALA A 541 -16.56 -2.61 -12.58
CA ALA A 541 -16.86 -3.90 -11.93
C ALA A 541 -17.96 -3.81 -10.85
N TRP A 542 -18.28 -2.60 -10.38
CA TRP A 542 -19.37 -2.35 -9.43
C TRP A 542 -20.73 -2.07 -10.09
N SER A 543 -20.83 -2.03 -11.43
CA SER A 543 -22.11 -1.75 -12.10
C SER A 543 -23.21 -2.75 -11.74
N GLY A 544 -22.87 -4.03 -11.53
CA GLY A 544 -23.82 -5.08 -11.12
C GLY A 544 -24.39 -4.93 -9.70
N ALA A 545 -23.87 -3.99 -8.90
CA ALA A 545 -24.44 -3.65 -7.60
C ALA A 545 -25.57 -2.59 -7.71
N LEU A 546 -25.70 -1.94 -8.87
CA LEU A 546 -26.63 -0.84 -9.11
C LEU A 546 -27.75 -1.19 -10.12
N VAL A 547 -27.46 -2.11 -11.04
CA VAL A 547 -28.32 -2.54 -12.14
C VAL A 547 -28.19 -4.06 -12.27
N ASP A 548 -29.26 -4.79 -12.59
CA ASP A 548 -29.14 -6.23 -12.84
C ASP A 548 -28.44 -6.51 -14.19
N LEU A 549 -27.18 -6.96 -14.09
CA LEU A 549 -26.34 -7.32 -15.24
C LEU A 549 -26.13 -8.84 -15.38
N ARG A 550 -26.89 -9.69 -14.66
CA ARG A 550 -26.81 -11.16 -14.78
C ARG A 550 -26.87 -11.58 -16.25
N GLY A 551 -25.88 -12.37 -16.68
CA GLY A 551 -25.76 -12.86 -18.07
C GLY A 551 -25.29 -11.82 -19.10
N ARG A 552 -25.18 -10.54 -18.74
CA ARG A 552 -24.75 -9.44 -19.62
C ARG A 552 -23.33 -8.98 -19.34
N ALA A 553 -23.00 -8.77 -18.07
CA ALA A 553 -21.68 -8.35 -17.63
C ALA A 553 -21.45 -8.77 -16.17
N GLU A 554 -20.29 -9.35 -15.87
CA GLU A 554 -19.97 -9.84 -14.53
C GLU A 554 -18.56 -9.41 -14.08
N ALA A 555 -18.36 -9.17 -12.78
CA ALA A 555 -17.05 -8.80 -12.25
C ALA A 555 -16.13 -10.02 -12.18
N THR A 556 -14.96 -9.96 -12.82
CA THR A 556 -13.95 -11.04 -12.73
C THR A 556 -12.64 -10.50 -12.15
N ALA A 557 -12.08 -11.21 -11.17
CA ALA A 557 -10.77 -10.93 -10.62
C ALA A 557 -9.69 -11.52 -11.54
N GLN A 558 -8.73 -10.68 -11.92
CA GLN A 558 -7.49 -11.07 -12.58
C GLN A 558 -6.29 -10.80 -11.68
N VAL A 559 -5.20 -11.52 -11.90
CA VAL A 559 -4.04 -11.55 -11.02
C VAL A 559 -2.83 -10.89 -11.67
N MET A 560 -2.12 -10.07 -10.88
CA MET A 560 -0.90 -9.37 -11.27
C MET A 560 0.17 -9.54 -10.17
N ALA A 561 1.43 -9.64 -10.57
CA ALA A 561 2.59 -9.62 -9.68
C ALA A 561 3.70 -8.73 -10.25
N TYR A 562 4.45 -8.12 -9.35
CA TYR A 562 5.52 -7.17 -9.66
C TYR A 562 6.85 -7.76 -9.19
N VAL A 563 7.85 -7.77 -10.07
CA VAL A 563 9.18 -8.32 -9.84
C VAL A 563 10.17 -7.16 -9.77
N PRO A 564 10.85 -6.91 -8.65
CA PRO A 564 11.84 -5.84 -8.55
C PRO A 564 13.10 -6.19 -9.35
N ILE A 565 13.65 -5.19 -10.04
CA ILE A 565 14.86 -5.32 -10.85
C ILE A 565 15.81 -4.13 -10.62
N SER A 566 17.09 -4.30 -10.94
CA SER A 566 18.05 -3.19 -10.89
C SER A 566 17.87 -2.22 -12.07
N PRO A 567 18.41 -0.99 -12.00
CA PRO A 567 18.42 -0.07 -13.15
C PRO A 567 19.14 -0.66 -14.39
N GLN A 568 20.20 -1.46 -14.20
CA GLN A 568 20.93 -2.12 -15.30
C GLN A 568 20.10 -3.25 -15.94
N GLU A 569 19.36 -4.01 -15.13
CA GLU A 569 18.39 -4.98 -15.65
C GLU A 569 17.23 -4.26 -16.37
N ALA A 570 16.82 -3.09 -15.87
CA ALA A 570 15.77 -2.28 -16.48
C ALA A 570 16.22 -1.75 -17.85
N GLU A 571 17.45 -1.27 -17.98
CA GLU A 571 18.05 -0.88 -19.26
C GLU A 571 18.07 -2.06 -20.24
N LYS A 572 18.53 -3.24 -19.82
CA LYS A 572 18.55 -4.46 -20.64
C LYS A 572 17.15 -4.85 -21.13
N LEU A 573 16.15 -4.80 -20.25
CA LEU A 573 14.78 -5.21 -20.54
C LEU A 573 13.92 -4.10 -21.18
N SER A 574 14.37 -2.83 -21.18
CA SER A 574 13.63 -1.69 -21.77
C SER A 574 13.33 -1.85 -23.26
N LYS A 575 14.16 -2.62 -23.96
CA LYS A 575 14.08 -2.91 -25.40
C LYS A 575 13.23 -4.14 -25.73
N MET A 576 12.82 -4.94 -24.74
CA MET A 576 11.99 -6.12 -24.99
C MET A 576 10.57 -5.67 -25.38
N PRO A 577 9.89 -6.35 -26.32
CA PRO A 577 8.46 -6.13 -26.54
C PRO A 577 7.60 -6.54 -25.35
N VAL A 578 6.37 -6.04 -25.29
CA VAL A 578 5.32 -6.67 -24.49
C VAL A 578 5.10 -8.08 -25.02
N MET A 579 4.95 -9.07 -24.15
CA MET A 579 4.68 -10.46 -24.54
C MET A 579 3.33 -10.88 -23.96
N LEU A 580 2.41 -11.33 -24.82
CA LEU A 580 1.07 -11.78 -24.46
C LEU A 580 0.74 -13.10 -25.19
N ASN A 581 0.51 -14.16 -24.42
CA ASN A 581 0.09 -15.48 -24.90
C ASN A 581 -1.41 -15.65 -24.63
N LEU A 582 -2.24 -15.70 -25.68
CA LEU A 582 -3.70 -15.71 -25.53
C LEU A 582 -4.26 -17.06 -25.05
N SER A 583 -3.63 -18.18 -25.43
CA SER A 583 -4.05 -19.52 -24.99
C SER A 583 -3.99 -19.70 -23.47
N THR A 584 -3.04 -19.06 -22.80
CA THR A 584 -2.91 -19.06 -21.33
C THR A 584 -3.51 -17.81 -20.67
N GLY A 585 -3.67 -16.72 -21.44
CA GLY A 585 -3.96 -15.36 -20.95
C GLY A 585 -2.73 -14.64 -20.38
N MET A 586 -1.58 -15.31 -20.26
CA MET A 586 -0.42 -14.76 -19.55
C MET A 586 0.30 -13.66 -20.35
N PHE A 587 0.73 -12.61 -19.64
CA PHE A 587 1.54 -11.56 -20.23
C PHE A 587 2.59 -10.97 -19.29
N VAL A 588 3.61 -10.38 -19.90
CA VAL A 588 4.66 -9.59 -19.24
C VAL A 588 4.87 -8.28 -19.98
N ILE A 589 4.97 -7.18 -19.23
CA ILE A 589 5.19 -5.83 -19.77
C ILE A 589 6.64 -5.40 -19.46
N PRO A 590 7.32 -4.67 -20.37
CA PRO A 590 8.66 -4.13 -20.11
C PRO A 590 8.74 -3.26 -18.86
N PRO A 591 9.94 -3.01 -18.32
CA PRO A 591 10.09 -2.40 -17.01
C PRO A 591 9.58 -0.97 -16.92
N ILE A 592 9.07 -0.62 -15.74
CA ILE A 592 8.78 0.75 -15.33
C ILE A 592 9.37 1.03 -13.95
N LEU A 593 9.79 2.27 -13.73
CA LEU A 593 10.05 2.79 -12.39
C LEU A 593 8.71 2.96 -11.68
N ASP A 594 8.42 2.12 -10.69
CA ASP A 594 7.16 2.16 -9.95
C ASP A 594 7.37 2.94 -8.63
N PRO A 595 6.77 4.14 -8.48
CA PRO A 595 6.94 4.97 -7.28
C PRO A 595 6.29 4.37 -6.03
N VAL A 596 5.42 3.35 -6.17
CA VAL A 596 4.83 2.62 -5.04
C VAL A 596 5.77 1.50 -4.57
N ALA A 597 6.61 0.97 -5.45
CA ALA A 597 7.58 -0.09 -5.15
C ALA A 597 8.99 0.42 -4.85
N GLY A 598 9.22 1.74 -4.86
CA GLY A 598 10.52 2.37 -4.60
C GLY A 598 11.60 2.10 -5.65
N GLY A 599 11.25 1.56 -6.82
CA GLY A 599 12.24 1.08 -7.78
C GLY A 599 11.68 0.52 -9.09
N TRP A 600 12.57 -0.01 -9.93
CA TRP A 600 12.20 -0.60 -11.21
C TRP A 600 11.52 -1.96 -11.02
N VAL A 601 10.41 -2.18 -11.72
CA VAL A 601 9.66 -3.44 -11.68
C VAL A 601 9.32 -3.95 -13.08
N VAL A 602 9.33 -5.28 -13.23
CA VAL A 602 8.65 -5.99 -14.32
C VAL A 602 7.29 -6.47 -13.82
N LYS A 603 6.22 -6.23 -14.58
CA LYS A 603 4.90 -6.77 -14.26
C LYS A 603 4.61 -8.03 -15.07
N VAL A 604 4.27 -9.11 -14.37
CA VAL A 604 3.68 -10.33 -14.93
C VAL A 604 2.24 -10.46 -14.46
N ALA A 605 1.32 -10.80 -15.37
CA ALA A 605 -0.10 -10.82 -15.09
C ALA A 605 -0.87 -11.78 -16.01
N ASN A 606 -2.14 -12.01 -15.70
CA ASN A 606 -3.00 -12.95 -16.43
C ASN A 606 -4.31 -12.29 -16.91
N HIS A 607 -4.60 -12.42 -18.19
CA HIS A 607 -5.82 -12.03 -18.90
C HIS A 607 -6.69 -13.27 -19.19
N SER A 608 -7.01 -14.02 -18.14
CA SER A 608 -7.78 -15.28 -18.20
C SER A 608 -9.29 -15.04 -18.08
N TYR A 609 -10.07 -16.12 -17.99
CA TYR A 609 -11.46 -16.06 -17.48
C TYR A 609 -11.59 -15.52 -16.04
N GLY A 610 -10.50 -15.53 -15.26
CA GLY A 610 -10.46 -14.93 -13.92
C GLY A 610 -11.21 -15.72 -12.84
N TYR A 611 -11.48 -15.03 -11.74
CA TYR A 611 -12.19 -15.57 -10.57
C TYR A 611 -13.44 -14.74 -10.26
N ALA A 612 -14.58 -15.39 -10.06
CA ALA A 612 -15.79 -14.76 -9.53
C ALA A 612 -15.71 -14.59 -8.01
N ASN A 613 -16.43 -13.61 -7.47
CA ASN A 613 -16.69 -13.41 -6.04
C ASN A 613 -18.21 -13.19 -5.86
N PRO A 614 -19.00 -14.28 -5.87
CA PRO A 614 -20.46 -14.23 -5.76
C PRO A 614 -20.89 -13.46 -4.51
N THR A 615 -21.61 -12.37 -4.71
CA THR A 615 -22.04 -11.44 -3.68
C THR A 615 -23.56 -11.24 -3.77
N ARG A 616 -24.26 -11.24 -2.64
CA ARG A 616 -25.69 -10.96 -2.59
C ARG A 616 -25.94 -9.45 -2.59
N VAL A 617 -26.76 -8.97 -3.51
CA VAL A 617 -27.12 -7.54 -3.67
C VAL A 617 -28.57 -7.39 -4.11
N ALA A 618 -29.13 -6.20 -3.88
CA ALA A 618 -30.50 -5.87 -4.28
C ALA A 618 -30.58 -4.68 -5.25
N PRO A 619 -29.97 -4.75 -6.46
CA PRO A 619 -30.20 -3.75 -7.49
C PRO A 619 -31.69 -3.70 -7.81
N GLU A 620 -32.22 -2.50 -8.04
CA GLU A 620 -33.62 -2.29 -8.45
C GLU A 620 -34.71 -2.82 -7.50
N GLY A 621 -34.31 -3.36 -6.33
CA GLY A 621 -35.19 -4.00 -5.34
C GLY A 621 -35.28 -5.53 -5.42
N GLU A 622 -34.62 -6.18 -6.39
CA GLU A 622 -34.61 -7.65 -6.51
C GLU A 622 -33.37 -8.24 -5.82
N ASP A 623 -33.54 -9.18 -4.88
CA ASP A 623 -32.44 -9.87 -4.20
C ASP A 623 -31.80 -10.93 -5.13
N ILE A 624 -30.58 -10.63 -5.60
CA ILE A 624 -29.84 -11.44 -6.57
C ILE A 624 -28.44 -11.81 -6.04
N VAL A 625 -27.84 -12.83 -6.66
CA VAL A 625 -26.41 -13.13 -6.51
C VAL A 625 -25.72 -12.85 -7.84
N THR A 626 -24.66 -12.04 -7.79
CA THR A 626 -23.78 -11.71 -8.93
C THR A 626 -22.36 -11.54 -8.43
N SER A 627 -21.33 -11.78 -9.26
CA SER A 627 -19.96 -11.48 -8.85
C SER A 627 -19.73 -9.97 -8.76
N LEU A 628 -19.17 -9.54 -7.63
CA LEU A 628 -18.73 -8.16 -7.37
C LEU A 628 -17.31 -8.14 -6.81
N PRO A 629 -16.58 -7.01 -6.92
CA PRO A 629 -15.26 -6.91 -6.34
C PRO A 629 -15.23 -7.15 -4.84
N ALA A 630 -14.20 -7.83 -4.35
CA ALA A 630 -14.01 -8.03 -2.92
C ALA A 630 -13.78 -6.68 -2.21
N GLU A 631 -14.57 -6.38 -1.16
CA GLU A 631 -14.46 -5.12 -0.41
C GLU A 631 -13.15 -4.98 0.37
N LYS A 632 -12.54 -6.11 0.75
CA LYS A 632 -11.26 -6.19 1.45
C LYS A 632 -10.16 -6.58 0.46
N PHE A 633 -8.95 -6.07 0.69
CA PHE A 633 -7.76 -6.57 -0.01
C PHE A 633 -7.59 -8.07 0.26
N ALA A 634 -7.51 -8.84 -0.82
CA ALA A 634 -7.22 -10.26 -0.79
C ALA A 634 -5.85 -10.51 -1.47
N PRO A 635 -5.05 -11.47 -0.97
CA PRO A 635 -3.86 -11.91 -1.70
C PRO A 635 -4.26 -12.61 -2.99
N ILE A 636 -3.31 -12.85 -3.88
CA ILE A 636 -3.58 -13.62 -5.11
C ILE A 636 -3.64 -15.13 -4.78
N PRO A 637 -4.49 -15.93 -5.46
CA PRO A 637 -4.50 -17.37 -5.26
C PRO A 637 -3.14 -18.02 -5.57
N LEU A 638 -2.71 -18.98 -4.74
CA LEU A 638 -1.42 -19.69 -4.89
C LEU A 638 -1.24 -20.31 -6.29
N ARG A 639 -2.33 -20.76 -6.92
CA ARG A 639 -2.33 -21.26 -8.30
C ARG A 639 -1.96 -20.19 -9.31
N ALA A 640 -2.47 -18.96 -9.15
CA ALA A 640 -2.15 -17.83 -9.99
C ALA A 640 -0.72 -17.35 -9.77
N GLU A 641 -0.23 -17.36 -8.52
CA GLU A 641 1.18 -17.08 -8.22
C GLU A 641 2.12 -18.08 -8.92
N LYS A 642 1.81 -19.39 -8.84
CA LYS A 642 2.56 -20.44 -9.54
C LYS A 642 2.56 -20.23 -11.06
N ALA A 643 1.42 -19.87 -11.66
CA ALA A 643 1.32 -19.55 -13.08
C ALA A 643 2.16 -18.32 -13.48
N ASN A 644 2.14 -17.25 -12.67
CA ASN A 644 2.99 -16.07 -12.87
C ASN A 644 4.48 -16.45 -12.85
N ARG A 645 4.91 -17.27 -11.87
CA ARG A 645 6.31 -17.75 -11.77
C ARG A 645 6.70 -18.64 -12.94
N GLU A 646 5.85 -19.57 -13.35
CA GLU A 646 6.11 -20.46 -14.48
C GLU A 646 6.23 -19.67 -15.80
N PHE A 647 5.34 -18.72 -16.04
CA PHE A 647 5.43 -17.86 -17.21
C PHE A 647 6.67 -16.97 -17.19
N LEU A 648 7.07 -16.47 -16.01
CA LEU A 648 8.31 -15.70 -15.85
C LEU A 648 9.55 -16.56 -16.11
N ARG A 649 9.60 -17.81 -15.64
CA ARG A 649 10.67 -18.77 -15.98
C ARG A 649 10.76 -19.02 -17.48
N LYS A 650 9.62 -19.10 -18.18
CA LYS A 650 9.57 -19.31 -19.63
C LYS A 650 10.01 -18.07 -20.41
N THR A 651 9.56 -16.88 -20.01
CA THR A 651 9.77 -15.61 -20.75
C THR A 651 11.03 -14.86 -20.38
N ILE A 652 11.43 -14.82 -19.10
CA ILE A 652 12.64 -14.14 -18.61
C ILE A 652 13.32 -15.05 -17.56
N PRO A 653 14.06 -16.09 -17.98
CA PRO A 653 14.45 -17.20 -17.10
C PRO A 653 15.20 -16.78 -15.83
N TRP A 654 16.10 -15.79 -15.94
CA TRP A 654 16.88 -15.26 -14.81
C TRP A 654 16.06 -14.46 -13.78
N LEU A 655 14.80 -14.15 -14.04
CA LEU A 655 13.87 -13.57 -13.05
C LEU A 655 12.92 -14.61 -12.42
N GLY A 656 12.87 -15.85 -12.94
CA GLY A 656 11.81 -16.82 -12.63
C GLY A 656 11.63 -17.18 -11.15
N GLU A 657 12.72 -17.22 -10.37
CA GLU A 657 12.69 -17.48 -8.92
C GLU A 657 12.69 -16.22 -8.05
N ARG A 658 12.73 -15.02 -8.65
CA ARG A 658 12.83 -13.79 -7.86
C ARG A 658 11.56 -13.58 -7.02
N ALA A 659 11.75 -13.06 -5.81
CA ALA A 659 10.64 -12.66 -4.96
C ALA A 659 9.81 -11.56 -5.63
N PHE A 660 8.49 -11.60 -5.46
CA PHE A 660 7.62 -10.51 -5.90
C PHE A 660 7.64 -9.40 -4.86
N SER A 661 7.83 -8.15 -5.28
CA SER A 661 7.73 -6.96 -4.40
C SER A 661 6.28 -6.66 -4.03
N GLY A 662 5.33 -7.06 -4.88
CA GLY A 662 3.90 -6.96 -4.62
C GLY A 662 3.08 -7.90 -5.50
N THR A 663 1.85 -8.16 -5.07
CA THR A 663 0.83 -8.85 -5.86
C THR A 663 -0.50 -8.14 -5.71
N ARG A 664 -1.37 -8.21 -6.72
CA ARG A 664 -2.64 -7.49 -6.72
C ARG A 664 -3.71 -8.21 -7.53
N ILE A 665 -4.95 -8.10 -7.07
CA ILE A 665 -6.15 -8.42 -7.84
C ILE A 665 -6.63 -7.16 -8.57
N CYS A 666 -6.86 -7.28 -9.87
CA CYS A 666 -7.51 -6.28 -10.72
C CYS A 666 -8.90 -6.78 -11.12
N TRP A 667 -9.93 -5.96 -10.98
CA TRP A 667 -11.31 -6.35 -11.29
C TRP A 667 -11.73 -5.86 -12.67
N TYR A 668 -12.11 -6.79 -13.54
CA TYR A 668 -12.72 -6.50 -14.84
C TYR A 668 -14.24 -6.44 -14.73
N THR A 669 -14.89 -6.14 -15.84
CA THR A 669 -16.34 -6.27 -16.05
C THR A 669 -16.50 -6.95 -17.38
N ASP A 670 -16.53 -8.27 -17.36
CA ASP A 670 -16.44 -9.12 -18.55
C ASP A 670 -17.85 -9.38 -19.09
N THR A 671 -18.06 -9.16 -20.39
CA THR A 671 -19.29 -9.53 -21.11
C THR A 671 -19.11 -10.86 -21.86
N PRO A 672 -20.18 -11.58 -22.23
CA PRO A 672 -20.07 -12.87 -22.93
C PRO A 672 -19.28 -12.80 -24.24
N SER A 673 -19.40 -11.72 -25.00
CA SER A 673 -18.74 -11.54 -26.29
C SER A 673 -17.50 -10.65 -26.24
N GLY A 674 -17.08 -10.21 -25.04
CA GLY A 674 -15.96 -9.29 -24.86
C GLY A 674 -16.28 -7.85 -25.24
N ASP A 675 -17.48 -7.59 -25.80
CA ASP A 675 -17.93 -6.26 -26.16
C ASP A 675 -18.11 -5.34 -24.94
N PHE A 676 -18.09 -4.03 -25.17
CA PHE A 676 -18.53 -3.06 -24.16
C PHE A 676 -20.05 -3.10 -24.01
N LEU A 677 -20.56 -2.59 -22.88
CA LEU A 677 -21.99 -2.31 -22.70
C LEU A 677 -22.16 -0.80 -22.61
N ILE A 678 -22.49 -0.17 -23.73
CA ILE A 678 -22.62 1.27 -23.93
C ILE A 678 -23.95 1.54 -24.64
N ASP A 679 -25.02 1.63 -23.86
CA ASP A 679 -26.40 1.75 -24.37
C ASP A 679 -27.36 2.26 -23.28
N TYR A 680 -28.56 2.69 -23.69
CA TYR A 680 -29.68 2.94 -22.80
C TYR A 680 -30.25 1.62 -22.26
N HIS A 681 -30.72 1.64 -21.01
CA HIS A 681 -31.39 0.48 -20.44
C HIS A 681 -32.83 0.35 -20.98
N PRO A 682 -33.26 -0.77 -21.59
CA PRO A 682 -34.56 -0.84 -22.23
C PRO A 682 -35.73 -0.79 -21.24
N GLY A 683 -35.53 -1.18 -19.98
CA GLY A 683 -36.55 -1.13 -18.93
C GLY A 683 -36.68 0.19 -18.17
N TYR A 684 -35.75 1.15 -18.35
CA TYR A 684 -35.73 2.40 -17.57
C TYR A 684 -35.55 3.63 -18.47
N GLU A 685 -36.38 4.65 -18.26
CA GLU A 685 -36.15 5.98 -18.81
C GLU A 685 -35.05 6.70 -18.00
N GLY A 686 -34.22 7.52 -18.64
CA GLY A 686 -33.15 8.26 -17.97
C GLY A 686 -31.95 7.43 -17.48
N LEU A 687 -31.84 6.14 -17.84
CA LEU A 687 -30.70 5.28 -17.48
C LEU A 687 -29.85 4.90 -18.69
N PHE A 688 -28.56 5.24 -18.65
CA PHE A 688 -27.56 4.87 -19.64
C PHE A 688 -26.41 4.11 -18.96
N LEU A 689 -25.93 3.04 -19.58
CA LEU A 689 -24.82 2.24 -19.08
C LEU A 689 -23.55 2.52 -19.87
N ALA A 690 -22.42 2.61 -19.19
CA ALA A 690 -21.10 2.73 -19.81
C ALA A 690 -20.13 1.80 -19.06
N THR A 691 -20.24 0.50 -19.32
CA THR A 691 -19.54 -0.55 -18.57
C THR A 691 -19.15 -1.71 -19.49
N GLY A 692 -18.88 -2.91 -18.94
CA GLY A 692 -18.50 -4.08 -19.74
C GLY A 692 -17.10 -3.96 -20.36
N GLY A 693 -16.17 -3.25 -19.72
CA GLY A 693 -14.85 -2.95 -20.28
C GLY A 693 -13.95 -4.17 -20.55
N SER A 694 -14.40 -5.39 -20.24
CA SER A 694 -13.89 -6.71 -20.64
C SER A 694 -12.36 -6.85 -20.63
N GLY A 695 -11.71 -6.27 -19.62
CA GLY A 695 -10.26 -6.25 -19.45
C GLY A 695 -9.45 -5.45 -20.48
N HIS A 696 -10.10 -4.83 -21.47
CA HIS A 696 -9.43 -4.20 -22.61
C HIS A 696 -9.74 -2.70 -22.78
N GLY A 697 -10.72 -2.15 -22.07
CA GLY A 697 -11.22 -0.77 -22.17
C GLY A 697 -10.18 0.36 -21.98
N PHE A 698 -9.15 0.16 -21.15
CA PHE A 698 -8.21 1.24 -20.80
C PHE A 698 -7.54 1.89 -22.02
N LYS A 699 -7.13 1.11 -23.01
CA LYS A 699 -6.37 1.63 -24.17
C LYS A 699 -7.17 2.63 -25.01
N PHE A 700 -8.49 2.64 -24.85
CA PHE A 700 -9.40 3.55 -25.53
C PHE A 700 -9.61 4.87 -24.77
N LEU A 701 -8.98 5.09 -23.60
CA LEU A 701 -9.06 6.33 -22.81
C LEU A 701 -9.05 7.65 -23.63
N PRO A 702 -8.24 7.80 -24.70
CA PRO A 702 -8.27 9.03 -25.52
C PRO A 702 -9.48 9.21 -26.45
N VAL A 703 -10.29 8.17 -26.71
CA VAL A 703 -11.38 8.16 -27.70
C VAL A 703 -12.72 7.62 -27.19
N LEU A 704 -12.73 6.89 -26.07
CA LEU A 704 -13.90 6.17 -25.57
C LEU A 704 -15.03 7.12 -25.15
N GLY A 705 -14.67 8.25 -24.53
CA GLY A 705 -15.62 9.30 -24.15
C GLY A 705 -16.37 9.87 -25.34
N ASP A 706 -15.66 10.12 -26.45
CA ASP A 706 -16.25 10.65 -27.69
C ASP A 706 -17.31 9.67 -28.21
N LYS A 707 -16.98 8.36 -28.23
CA LYS A 707 -17.90 7.29 -28.64
C LYS A 707 -19.07 7.06 -27.69
N ILE A 708 -18.88 7.26 -26.38
CA ILE A 708 -19.97 7.19 -25.40
C ILE A 708 -20.93 8.38 -25.57
N VAL A 709 -20.42 9.58 -25.82
CA VAL A 709 -21.27 10.75 -26.10
C VAL A 709 -22.02 10.59 -27.42
N GLU A 710 -21.38 10.06 -28.46
CA GLU A 710 -22.06 9.69 -29.71
C GLU A 710 -23.17 8.66 -29.47
N ALA A 711 -22.98 7.67 -28.59
CA ALA A 711 -24.02 6.70 -28.24
C ALA A 711 -25.19 7.32 -27.47
N VAL A 712 -24.91 8.15 -26.45
CA VAL A 712 -25.92 8.93 -25.71
C VAL A 712 -26.76 9.80 -26.64
N GLU A 713 -26.15 10.36 -27.68
CA GLU A 713 -26.80 11.21 -28.68
C GLU A 713 -27.49 10.45 -29.84
N GLY A 714 -27.39 9.11 -29.89
CA GLY A 714 -27.94 8.31 -31.00
C GLY A 714 -27.18 8.45 -32.33
N ARG A 715 -25.90 8.81 -32.28
CA ARG A 715 -25.02 9.08 -33.44
C ARG A 715 -23.81 8.14 -33.58
N LEU A 716 -23.64 7.16 -32.69
CA LEU A 716 -22.57 6.16 -32.77
C LEU A 716 -22.69 5.34 -34.08
N GLU A 717 -21.56 4.99 -34.70
CA GLU A 717 -21.58 4.17 -35.92
C GLU A 717 -22.28 2.82 -35.69
N ALA A 718 -23.10 2.41 -36.67
CA ALA A 718 -24.03 1.27 -36.54
C ALA A 718 -23.34 -0.05 -36.16
N GLU A 719 -22.09 -0.25 -36.56
CA GLU A 719 -21.28 -1.41 -36.20
C GLU A 719 -20.94 -1.43 -34.70
N LEU A 720 -20.45 -0.32 -34.13
CA LEU A 720 -20.19 -0.23 -32.69
C LEU A 720 -21.49 -0.23 -31.88
N ALA A 721 -22.55 0.44 -32.35
CA ALA A 721 -23.86 0.38 -31.72
C ALA A 721 -24.40 -1.07 -31.67
N GLY A 722 -24.25 -1.83 -32.77
CA GLY A 722 -24.66 -3.24 -32.82
C GLY A 722 -23.87 -4.16 -31.89
N LEU A 723 -22.58 -3.87 -31.67
CA LEU A 723 -21.72 -4.60 -30.73
C LEU A 723 -22.03 -4.24 -29.26
N TRP A 724 -22.20 -2.95 -28.97
CA TRP A 724 -22.25 -2.41 -27.59
C TRP A 724 -23.65 -2.33 -26.97
N ARG A 725 -24.70 -2.60 -27.76
CA ARG A 725 -26.10 -2.57 -27.33
C ARG A 725 -26.38 -3.45 -26.11
N TRP A 726 -27.42 -3.10 -25.39
CA TRP A 726 -28.04 -4.00 -24.42
C TRP A 726 -28.53 -5.28 -25.10
N ARG A 727 -28.15 -6.45 -24.56
CA ARG A 727 -28.59 -7.75 -25.08
C ARG A 727 -29.81 -8.25 -24.32
N GLU A 728 -30.88 -8.56 -25.04
CA GLU A 728 -32.04 -9.31 -24.54
C GLU A 728 -31.78 -10.82 -24.63
N GLY A 729 -32.57 -11.63 -23.90
CA GLY A 729 -32.50 -13.10 -24.00
C GLY A 729 -31.15 -13.73 -23.61
N VAL A 730 -30.46 -13.19 -22.59
CA VAL A 730 -29.16 -13.71 -22.14
C VAL A 730 -29.28 -15.06 -21.42
N SER A 731 -28.27 -15.92 -21.60
CA SER A 731 -28.14 -17.19 -20.90
C SER A 731 -27.54 -17.01 -19.50
N LEU A 732 -28.00 -17.83 -18.55
CA LEU A 732 -27.50 -17.89 -17.17
C LEU A 732 -27.04 -19.31 -16.82
N PRO A 733 -26.00 -19.48 -15.98
CA PRO A 733 -25.09 -18.44 -15.50
C PRO A 733 -24.13 -17.96 -16.60
N PHE A 734 -23.49 -16.81 -16.39
CA PHE A 734 -22.35 -16.37 -17.19
C PHE A 734 -21.20 -17.39 -17.09
N ARG A 735 -20.53 -17.69 -18.21
CA ARG A 735 -19.47 -18.72 -18.29
C ARG A 735 -18.13 -18.18 -18.76
N GLY A 736 -17.91 -16.87 -18.62
CA GLY A 736 -16.71 -16.19 -19.11
C GLY A 736 -16.90 -15.58 -20.50
N THR A 737 -15.93 -14.76 -20.92
CA THR A 737 -15.89 -14.12 -22.25
C THR A 737 -15.44 -15.11 -23.33
N GLU A 738 -16.26 -15.35 -24.34
CA GLU A 738 -16.09 -16.36 -25.38
C GLU A 738 -15.65 -15.76 -26.73
N ASP A 739 -15.01 -14.59 -26.72
CA ASP A 739 -14.49 -13.88 -27.90
C ASP A 739 -13.19 -14.48 -28.49
N GLY A 740 -12.66 -15.54 -27.87
CA GLY A 740 -11.38 -16.17 -28.23
C GLY A 740 -10.13 -15.50 -27.64
N SER A 741 -10.25 -14.39 -26.90
CA SER A 741 -9.11 -13.68 -26.29
C SER A 741 -8.70 -14.21 -24.92
N ARG A 742 -9.51 -15.08 -24.31
CA ARG A 742 -9.34 -15.56 -22.92
C ARG A 742 -8.87 -17.01 -22.83
N GLY A 743 -7.72 -17.19 -22.19
CA GLY A 743 -7.16 -18.49 -21.82
C GLY A 743 -7.55 -18.96 -20.42
N GLY A 744 -7.14 -20.20 -20.10
CA GLY A 744 -7.25 -20.79 -18.76
C GLY A 744 -8.60 -21.43 -18.43
N ARG A 745 -8.86 -21.63 -17.13
CA ARG A 745 -10.03 -22.38 -16.62
C ARG A 745 -11.22 -21.44 -16.36
N LYS A 746 -12.38 -21.74 -16.95
CA LYS A 746 -13.67 -21.08 -16.68
C LYS A 746 -14.21 -21.40 -15.27
N GLY A 747 -15.03 -20.49 -14.71
CA GLY A 747 -15.87 -20.76 -13.54
C GLY A 747 -15.14 -20.93 -12.21
N MET A 748 -13.98 -20.30 -12.01
CA MET A 748 -13.27 -20.32 -10.73
C MET A 748 -13.87 -19.30 -9.76
N VAL A 749 -13.95 -19.64 -8.47
CA VAL A 749 -14.40 -18.74 -7.39
C VAL A 749 -13.19 -18.33 -6.55
N LEU A 750 -13.04 -17.03 -6.29
CA LEU A 750 -11.85 -16.44 -5.66
C LEU A 750 -11.61 -17.02 -4.27
N ASP A 751 -12.62 -16.98 -3.40
CA ASP A 751 -12.51 -17.44 -2.01
C ASP A 751 -12.24 -18.96 -1.91
N GLU A 752 -12.76 -19.76 -2.84
CA GLU A 752 -12.43 -21.20 -2.89
C GLU A 752 -10.97 -21.44 -3.24
N GLU A 753 -10.43 -20.75 -4.25
CA GLU A 753 -9.03 -20.91 -4.68
C GLU A 753 -8.05 -20.34 -3.64
N LEU A 754 -8.45 -19.32 -2.87
CA LEU A 754 -7.72 -18.85 -1.68
C LEU A 754 -7.71 -19.90 -0.56
N ARG A 755 -8.87 -20.49 -0.22
CA ARG A 755 -8.98 -21.55 0.80
C ARG A 755 -8.28 -22.86 0.40
N ARG A 756 -8.09 -23.13 -0.89
CA ARG A 756 -7.26 -24.24 -1.39
C ARG A 756 -5.76 -23.98 -1.16
N GLY A 757 -5.33 -22.72 -1.27
CA GLY A 757 -3.93 -22.32 -1.06
C GLY A 757 -3.45 -22.37 0.39
N SER A 758 -4.35 -22.28 1.38
CA SER A 758 -4.02 -22.28 2.82
C SER A 758 -4.08 -23.66 3.51
N ARG A 759 -4.36 -24.73 2.74
CA ARG A 759 -4.37 -26.13 3.21
C ARG A 759 -3.15 -26.94 2.74
N LEU A 760 -2.17 -26.26 2.15
CA LEU A 760 -0.90 -26.78 1.66
C LEU A 760 0.25 -26.03 2.34
#